data_AF-Q22C19-F1
#
_entry.id   AF-Q22C19-F1
#
_cell.length_a   1.000
_cell.length_b   1.000
_cell.length_c   1.000
_cell.angle_alpha   90.00
_cell.angle_beta   90.00
_cell.angle_gamma   90.00
#
_symmetry.space_group_name_H-M   'P 1'
#
loop_
_entity.id
_entity.type
_entity.pdbx_description
1 polymer ?
#
loop_
_entity_poly.entity_id
_entity_poly.type
_entity_poly.pdbx_seq_one_letter_code
_entity_poly.pdbx_strand_id
1 'polypeptide(L)'
;MEQDSVQTHQKSIFILESPKSNFENRFMKQNLKKQINYLQGDEDSNAEKEMVLISDDIGSNLYFEENIKDVEQMKQISKQDRKQLNEQLKGLILEPNFKQNDATFEQSNQEIKKLENEQQQLDPQQKNQNDLEDKKATLLKQSTTANIFEDEYFGEDSQKKVEKRNKFINPETFYRLRDHHVDWDNQVFFEIFWYHLLFYFMVGPIINLIYWKRRILFRNLMFWGNTSSFYTQFLFYKFNIMTIFLYFLQSSQNIYLVEIIFTIIIMVLRCYVIACKYATFNPDKIKLYRDYILTQEFLVADFYLASWVDQDDRTLYKETYNALQRGELDPSMFYISFFVEPSTQSQEEIAQLNDNIAKHHFYTSSKYQPLCIFPLQQTQYFFGYSIYGYIIRSFTKENGRKIQILYSMVLSIMRTLLPIVYRYIQRQNFEFKPMEIVQITSMSINNFFGYFFSFVFLFFYIRDMRLKDYTLTQCKLMLQVKKLHLNEKKILPTIDIINPYSLKGWSILRRICLDYGKQYILRIQAYLTIYFLQIFITSIILMLWILKVYKLDDIYPVICLFELIVTFSILMSILYLGSMLNECFDQFKLTLGDHKVLFLDIMRMKDVYFQDQNFTPTNFVLKKSLLKIKNALNLKNQEVNDENINDYLNKLLSSISDCENELEQDQRSQPFTLYGIKMTLALFQQLCIGILTLAAGFIQLYLFINKKISLN
;
A
#
# COMPACT_ATOMS: atom_id res chain seq x y z
N MET A 1 65.37 -33.09 31.45
CA MET A 1 66.01 -33.27 30.13
C MET A 1 64.95 -33.85 29.23
N GLU A 2 64.74 -33.17 28.11
CA GLU A 2 63.83 -33.44 27.00
C GLU A 2 62.31 -33.44 27.27
N GLN A 3 61.66 -32.69 26.38
CA GLN A 3 60.34 -32.09 26.48
C GLN A 3 59.26 -33.07 26.03
N ASP A 4 58.20 -33.16 26.81
CA ASP A 4 56.98 -33.85 26.42
C ASP A 4 55.87 -32.87 26.03
N SER A 5 55.21 -33.27 24.96
CA SER A 5 54.29 -32.54 24.10
C SER A 5 52.96 -32.13 24.74
N VAL A 6 52.50 -30.90 24.45
CA VAL A 6 51.11 -30.48 24.62
C VAL A 6 50.49 -30.30 23.23
N GLN A 7 49.53 -31.17 22.92
CA GLN A 7 48.69 -31.14 21.73
C GLN A 7 47.71 -29.95 21.79
N THR A 8 47.70 -29.10 20.76
CA THR A 8 46.60 -28.16 20.48
C THR A 8 45.82 -28.63 19.27
N HIS A 9 44.53 -28.95 19.49
CA HIS A 9 43.55 -29.22 18.43
C HIS A 9 43.31 -27.98 17.55
N GLN A 10 43.69 -28.08 16.27
CA GLN A 10 43.15 -27.21 15.21
C GLN A 10 41.86 -27.82 14.65
N LYS A 11 40.72 -27.14 14.86
CA LYS A 11 39.50 -27.36 14.09
C LYS A 11 39.66 -26.73 12.71
N SER A 12 39.71 -27.55 11.67
CA SER A 12 39.58 -27.12 10.28
C SER A 12 38.12 -26.76 9.99
N ILE A 13 37.86 -25.48 9.66
CA ILE A 13 36.59 -25.04 9.09
C ILE A 13 36.76 -25.10 7.57
N PHE A 14 36.04 -26.05 6.94
CA PHE A 14 35.84 -26.07 5.50
C PHE A 14 34.86 -24.95 5.12
N ILE A 15 35.34 -23.93 4.40
CA ILE A 15 34.49 -22.93 3.75
C ILE A 15 34.33 -23.37 2.29
N LEU A 16 33.12 -23.77 1.92
CA LEU A 16 32.70 -23.98 0.52
C LEU A 16 32.46 -22.60 -0.11
N GLU A 17 33.37 -22.14 -0.95
CA GLU A 17 33.18 -20.95 -1.79
C GLU A 17 32.30 -21.31 -3.00
N SER A 18 31.12 -20.69 -3.10
CA SER A 18 30.34 -20.65 -4.34
C SER A 18 30.90 -19.57 -5.27
N PRO A 19 30.93 -19.77 -6.60
CA PRO A 19 31.53 -18.80 -7.51
C PRO A 19 30.65 -17.56 -7.62
N LYS A 20 31.08 -16.45 -7.01
CA LYS A 20 30.55 -15.10 -7.25
C LYS A 20 31.54 -14.28 -8.05
N SER A 21 30.99 -13.53 -9.01
CA SER A 21 31.68 -12.78 -10.05
C SER A 21 32.70 -11.76 -9.55
N ASN A 22 33.87 -11.74 -10.18
CA ASN A 22 35.06 -10.90 -9.95
C ASN A 22 34.86 -9.37 -10.04
N PHE A 23 33.64 -8.85 -10.11
CA PHE A 23 33.36 -7.42 -10.26
C PHE A 23 33.20 -6.68 -8.91
N GLU A 24 32.61 -7.32 -7.89
CA GLU A 24 32.33 -6.67 -6.60
C GLU A 24 33.58 -6.47 -5.72
N ASN A 25 34.57 -7.36 -5.82
CA ASN A 25 35.78 -7.31 -4.99
C ASN A 25 36.76 -6.17 -5.35
N ARG A 26 36.68 -5.62 -6.58
CA ARG A 26 37.49 -4.44 -6.95
C ARG A 26 36.87 -3.14 -6.45
N PHE A 27 35.54 -3.05 -6.41
CA PHE A 27 34.82 -1.85 -5.97
C PHE A 27 34.89 -1.67 -4.44
N MET A 28 34.78 -2.75 -3.68
CA MET A 28 34.89 -2.71 -2.21
C MET A 28 36.30 -2.40 -1.72
N LYS A 29 37.35 -2.88 -2.40
CA LYS A 29 38.75 -2.57 -2.02
C LYS A 29 39.14 -1.10 -2.28
N GLN A 30 38.54 -0.43 -3.26
CA GLN A 30 38.80 1.00 -3.50
C GLN A 30 38.08 1.90 -2.48
N ASN A 31 36.89 1.52 -2.02
CA ASN A 31 36.16 2.29 -1.01
C ASN A 31 36.71 2.10 0.42
N LEU A 32 37.23 0.91 0.75
CA LEU A 32 37.86 0.67 2.05
C LEU A 32 39.18 1.46 2.20
N LYS A 33 39.95 1.63 1.11
CA LYS A 33 41.19 2.43 1.11
C LYS A 33 40.92 3.93 1.25
N LYS A 34 39.77 4.42 0.77
CA LYS A 34 39.34 5.83 0.96
C LYS A 34 38.83 6.11 2.38
N GLN A 35 38.23 5.14 3.05
CA GLN A 35 37.76 5.32 4.44
C GLN A 35 38.88 5.22 5.47
N ILE A 36 39.92 4.40 5.24
CA ILE A 36 41.07 4.30 6.15
C ILE A 36 41.91 5.59 6.15
N ASN A 37 42.05 6.27 5.00
CA ASN A 37 42.75 7.56 4.92
C ASN A 37 41.96 8.75 5.51
N TYR A 38 40.68 8.57 5.85
CA TYR A 38 39.86 9.64 6.44
C TYR A 38 39.74 9.51 7.97
N LEU A 39 40.18 8.39 8.55
CA LEU A 39 40.12 8.11 9.99
C LEU A 39 41.47 8.22 10.71
N GLN A 40 42.55 8.50 9.97
CA GLN A 40 43.84 8.88 10.54
C GLN A 40 44.01 10.38 10.34
N GLY A 41 43.59 11.16 11.34
CA GLY A 41 43.94 12.56 11.42
C GLY A 41 45.40 12.68 11.80
N ASP A 42 46.19 13.31 10.93
CA ASP A 42 47.46 13.91 11.32
C ASP A 42 47.40 15.40 10.95
N GLU A 43 47.58 16.20 11.99
CA GLU A 43 48.02 17.58 11.93
C GLU A 43 49.39 17.61 11.24
N ASP A 44 49.59 18.46 10.22
CA ASP A 44 50.66 19.45 10.33
C ASP A 44 50.71 20.48 9.20
N SER A 45 51.25 21.61 9.64
CA SER A 45 51.66 22.87 9.02
C SER A 45 52.27 22.90 7.60
N ASN A 46 52.22 24.12 7.05
CA ASN A 46 53.07 24.72 6.00
C ASN A 46 52.80 24.42 4.52
N ALA A 47 52.16 25.38 3.85
CA ALA A 47 52.59 25.84 2.52
C ALA A 47 52.00 27.23 2.22
N GLU A 48 52.77 28.26 2.58
CA GLU A 48 52.66 29.61 2.06
C GLU A 48 53.40 29.69 0.72
N LYS A 49 52.91 30.57 -0.19
CA LYS A 49 53.52 31.07 -1.46
C LYS A 49 53.42 30.20 -2.73
N GLU A 50 52.51 30.59 -3.62
CA GLU A 50 52.79 31.14 -4.97
C GLU A 50 51.51 31.07 -5.84
N MET A 51 50.89 32.21 -6.14
CA MET A 51 50.95 32.85 -7.46
C MET A 51 49.92 33.98 -7.59
N VAL A 52 50.42 35.03 -8.22
CA VAL A 52 49.84 36.36 -8.44
C VAL A 52 49.17 36.40 -9.82
N LEU A 53 48.03 37.10 -9.89
CA LEU A 53 47.38 37.76 -11.03
C LEU A 53 47.22 36.99 -12.36
N ILE A 54 45.97 36.90 -12.84
CA ILE A 54 45.53 37.39 -14.16
C ILE A 54 44.02 37.70 -14.04
N SER A 55 43.67 38.95 -14.33
CA SER A 55 42.33 39.39 -14.73
C SER A 55 42.17 39.17 -16.23
N ASP A 56 40.97 38.79 -16.67
CA ASP A 56 40.17 39.49 -17.69
C ASP A 56 39.10 38.59 -18.31
N ASP A 57 37.97 39.24 -18.60
CA ASP A 57 36.83 38.79 -19.40
C ASP A 57 37.23 38.03 -20.67
N ILE A 58 36.41 37.04 -21.07
CA ILE A 58 35.84 36.85 -22.42
C ILE A 58 35.03 35.54 -22.48
N GLY A 59 33.72 35.67 -22.73
CA GLY A 59 33.01 34.93 -23.76
C GLY A 59 32.61 33.46 -23.54
N SER A 60 31.43 33.23 -22.97
CA SER A 60 30.67 31.98 -23.17
C SER A 60 29.20 32.26 -23.50
N ASN A 61 28.94 32.68 -24.75
CA ASN A 61 27.58 32.86 -25.30
C ASN A 61 27.38 32.17 -26.67
N LEU A 62 28.24 31.21 -27.05
CA LEU A 62 28.24 30.65 -28.42
C LEU A 62 27.71 29.22 -28.57
N TYR A 63 27.17 28.58 -27.51
CA TYR A 63 26.64 27.20 -27.61
C TYR A 63 25.13 27.06 -27.41
N PHE A 64 24.39 28.18 -27.31
CA PHE A 64 22.95 28.13 -27.05
C PHE A 64 22.06 28.46 -28.27
N GLU A 65 22.59 29.07 -29.33
CA GLU A 65 21.76 29.47 -30.49
C GLU A 65 21.57 28.39 -31.56
N GLU A 66 22.48 27.42 -31.70
CA GLU A 66 22.34 26.35 -32.69
C GLU A 66 21.20 25.37 -32.33
N ASN A 67 21.02 25.06 -31.04
CA ASN A 67 19.95 24.16 -30.59
C ASN A 67 18.54 24.78 -30.65
N ILE A 68 18.42 26.12 -30.73
CA ILE A 68 17.10 26.78 -30.81
C ILE A 68 16.55 26.72 -32.24
N LYS A 69 17.40 26.80 -33.26
CA LYS A 69 16.98 26.73 -34.67
C LYS A 69 16.45 25.35 -35.06
N ASP A 70 17.07 24.28 -34.55
CA ASP A 70 16.63 22.90 -34.82
C ASP A 70 15.29 22.58 -34.14
N VAL A 71 15.04 23.15 -32.95
CA VAL A 71 13.77 23.01 -32.24
C VAL A 71 12.65 23.81 -32.92
N GLU A 72 12.95 24.97 -33.50
CA GLU A 72 11.96 25.73 -34.28
C GLU A 72 11.64 25.08 -35.62
N GLN A 73 12.63 24.50 -36.32
CA GLN A 73 12.39 23.73 -37.54
C GLN A 73 11.51 22.50 -37.27
N MET A 74 11.77 21.74 -36.20
CA MET A 74 10.91 20.61 -35.82
C MET A 74 9.47 21.03 -35.48
N LYS A 75 9.28 22.20 -34.85
CA LYS A 75 7.93 22.75 -34.59
C LYS A 75 7.20 23.18 -35.87
N GLN A 76 7.93 23.65 -36.89
CA GLN A 76 7.33 24.02 -38.18
C GLN A 76 6.94 22.77 -38.99
N ILE A 77 7.79 21.75 -39.03
CA ILE A 77 7.51 20.47 -39.70
C ILE A 77 6.26 19.81 -39.08
N SER A 78 6.17 19.75 -37.75
CA SER A 78 5.00 19.20 -37.05
C SER A 78 3.69 19.95 -37.33
N LYS A 79 3.75 21.28 -37.51
CA LYS A 79 2.59 22.10 -37.87
C LYS A 79 2.16 21.87 -39.33
N GLN A 80 3.12 21.63 -40.22
CA GLN A 80 2.87 21.40 -41.64
C GLN A 80 2.25 20.01 -41.87
N ASP A 81 2.75 18.98 -41.18
CA ASP A 81 2.20 17.62 -41.20
C ASP A 81 0.76 17.58 -40.66
N ARG A 82 0.47 18.33 -39.59
CA ARG A 82 -0.91 18.44 -39.05
C ARG A 82 -1.85 19.17 -39.99
N LYS A 83 -1.38 20.14 -40.77
CA LYS A 83 -2.21 20.83 -41.78
C LYS A 83 -2.49 19.89 -42.96
N GLN A 84 -1.49 19.16 -43.46
CA GLN A 84 -1.69 18.18 -44.53
C GLN A 84 -2.63 17.05 -44.11
N LEU A 85 -2.51 16.54 -42.88
CA LEU A 85 -3.41 15.51 -42.35
C LEU A 85 -4.86 16.00 -42.24
N ASN A 86 -5.07 17.25 -41.83
CA ASN A 86 -6.40 17.85 -41.74
C ASN A 86 -7.02 18.17 -43.12
N GLU A 87 -6.21 18.50 -44.13
CA GLU A 87 -6.68 18.65 -45.51
C GLU A 87 -7.02 17.30 -46.15
N GLN A 88 -6.23 16.25 -45.88
CA GLN A 88 -6.56 14.88 -46.29
C GLN A 88 -7.84 14.36 -45.63
N LEU A 89 -8.08 14.67 -44.35
CA LEU A 89 -9.31 14.33 -43.64
C LEU A 89 -10.53 15.11 -44.15
N LYS A 90 -10.37 16.36 -44.59
CA LYS A 90 -11.44 17.13 -45.23
C LYS A 90 -11.83 16.58 -46.61
N GLY A 91 -10.91 15.91 -47.31
CA GLY A 91 -11.21 15.25 -48.59
C GLY A 91 -11.94 13.90 -48.46
N LEU A 92 -11.97 13.29 -47.28
CA LEU A 92 -12.54 11.96 -47.04
C LEU A 92 -13.99 11.96 -46.53
N ILE A 93 -14.57 13.14 -46.27
CA ILE A 93 -15.99 13.27 -45.93
C ILE A 93 -16.77 13.58 -47.21
N LEU A 94 -17.04 12.53 -47.98
CA LEU A 94 -18.06 12.52 -49.03
C LEU A 94 -19.39 12.09 -48.38
N GLU A 95 -20.38 12.98 -48.46
CA GLU A 95 -21.76 12.74 -48.04
C GLU A 95 -22.43 11.62 -48.86
N PRO A 96 -23.24 10.74 -48.24
CA PRO A 96 -24.34 10.10 -48.93
C PRO A 96 -25.65 10.86 -48.66
N ASN A 97 -26.22 11.38 -49.73
CA ASN A 97 -27.61 11.84 -49.82
C ASN A 97 -28.57 10.71 -49.39
N PHE A 98 -29.29 10.90 -48.29
CA PHE A 98 -30.53 10.20 -48.00
C PHE A 98 -31.59 11.23 -47.59
N LYS A 99 -32.40 11.66 -48.57
CA LYS A 99 -33.70 12.28 -48.35
C LYS A 99 -34.75 11.32 -48.89
N GLN A 100 -35.54 10.71 -48.00
CA GLN A 100 -36.98 10.49 -48.21
C GLN A 100 -37.64 9.81 -47.00
N ASN A 101 -38.79 10.39 -46.62
CA ASN A 101 -39.89 9.88 -45.79
C ASN A 101 -39.86 10.13 -44.28
N ASP A 102 -39.98 11.41 -43.88
CA ASP A 102 -40.27 11.85 -42.52
C ASP A 102 -41.78 11.86 -42.15
N ALA A 103 -42.69 11.56 -43.07
CA ALA A 103 -44.13 11.65 -42.79
C ALA A 103 -44.70 10.47 -41.97
N THR A 104 -44.05 9.30 -41.98
CA THR A 104 -44.55 8.08 -41.31
C THR A 104 -44.09 7.96 -39.86
N PHE A 105 -43.03 8.67 -39.46
CA PHE A 105 -42.48 8.60 -38.10
C PHE A 105 -43.25 9.50 -37.11
N GLU A 106 -43.80 10.62 -37.57
CA GLU A 106 -44.63 11.49 -36.73
C GLU A 106 -45.99 10.87 -36.40
N GLN A 107 -46.60 10.09 -37.31
CA GLN A 107 -47.85 9.37 -37.02
C GLN A 107 -47.65 8.25 -36.00
N SER A 108 -46.55 7.49 -36.09
CA SER A 108 -46.21 6.45 -35.10
C SER A 108 -45.95 7.04 -33.70
N ASN A 109 -45.26 8.18 -33.62
CA ASN A 109 -45.02 8.84 -32.33
C ASN A 109 -46.29 9.47 -31.73
N GLN A 110 -47.29 9.84 -32.55
CA GLN A 110 -48.58 10.32 -32.06
C GLN A 110 -49.48 9.16 -31.56
N GLU A 111 -49.42 7.98 -32.19
CA GLU A 111 -50.12 6.78 -31.70
C GLU A 111 -49.50 6.23 -30.41
N ILE A 112 -48.17 6.22 -30.29
CA ILE A 112 -47.48 5.81 -29.04
C ILE A 112 -47.86 6.74 -27.88
N LYS A 113 -47.90 8.07 -28.10
CA LYS A 113 -48.33 9.02 -27.08
C LYS A 113 -49.81 8.91 -26.71
N LYS A 114 -50.68 8.48 -27.63
CA LYS A 114 -52.09 8.19 -27.32
C LYS A 114 -52.23 6.92 -26.48
N LEU A 115 -51.49 5.86 -26.81
CA LEU A 115 -51.49 4.61 -26.06
C LEU A 115 -50.91 4.76 -24.64
N GLU A 116 -49.86 5.57 -24.48
CA GLU A 116 -49.29 5.89 -23.15
C GLU A 116 -50.28 6.70 -22.29
N ASN A 117 -51.05 7.61 -22.89
CA ASN A 117 -52.07 8.39 -22.17
C ASN A 117 -53.31 7.54 -21.82
N GLU A 118 -53.65 6.54 -22.62
CA GLU A 118 -54.75 5.60 -22.31
C GLU A 118 -54.34 4.55 -21.26
N GLN A 119 -53.07 4.11 -21.22
CA GLN A 119 -52.55 3.24 -20.15
C GLN A 119 -52.42 3.96 -18.81
N GLN A 120 -52.18 5.27 -18.78
CA GLN A 120 -52.11 6.05 -17.53
C GLN A 120 -53.49 6.29 -16.86
N GLN A 121 -54.60 5.96 -17.52
CA GLN A 121 -55.95 6.10 -16.96
C GLN A 121 -56.55 4.80 -16.40
N LEU A 122 -55.82 3.68 -16.48
CA LEU A 122 -56.32 2.36 -16.11
C LEU A 122 -55.43 1.61 -15.08
N ASP A 123 -54.99 2.26 -13.98
CA ASP A 123 -54.89 1.59 -12.68
C ASP A 123 -54.45 2.54 -11.54
N PRO A 124 -55.35 2.97 -10.63
CA PRO A 124 -54.97 3.73 -9.44
C PRO A 124 -54.05 2.94 -8.48
N GLN A 125 -53.94 1.62 -8.63
CA GLN A 125 -53.18 0.76 -7.69
C GLN A 125 -51.67 0.68 -8.00
N GLN A 126 -51.23 0.89 -9.24
CA GLN A 126 -49.79 0.88 -9.57
C GLN A 126 -49.05 2.14 -9.12
N LYS A 127 -49.74 3.28 -8.98
CA LYS A 127 -49.13 4.54 -8.55
C LYS A 127 -48.62 4.47 -7.10
N ASN A 128 -49.33 3.76 -6.23
CA ASN A 128 -48.94 3.56 -4.84
C ASN A 128 -47.77 2.56 -4.67
N GLN A 129 -47.56 1.63 -5.61
CA GLN A 129 -46.42 0.72 -5.57
C GLN A 129 -45.13 1.41 -6.03
N ASN A 130 -45.20 2.22 -7.08
CA ASN A 130 -44.06 3.00 -7.55
C ASN A 130 -43.63 4.06 -6.52
N ASP A 131 -44.58 4.73 -5.85
CA ASP A 131 -44.27 5.68 -4.77
C ASP A 131 -43.61 5.00 -3.55
N LEU A 132 -43.91 3.72 -3.29
CA LEU A 132 -43.31 2.96 -2.19
C LEU A 132 -41.90 2.44 -2.54
N GLU A 133 -41.67 2.05 -3.79
CA GLU A 133 -40.33 1.70 -4.29
C GLU A 133 -39.43 2.92 -4.39
N ASP A 134 -39.93 4.07 -4.85
CA ASP A 134 -39.18 5.33 -4.85
C ASP A 134 -38.90 5.81 -3.42
N LYS A 135 -39.84 5.67 -2.48
CA LYS A 135 -39.57 5.95 -1.06
C LYS A 135 -38.52 5.00 -0.46
N LYS A 136 -38.53 3.71 -0.80
CA LYS A 136 -37.50 2.75 -0.36
C LYS A 136 -36.14 3.05 -0.98
N ALA A 137 -36.08 3.41 -2.26
CA ALA A 137 -34.86 3.83 -2.93
C ALA A 137 -34.30 5.13 -2.35
N THR A 138 -35.17 6.07 -1.97
CA THR A 138 -34.81 7.33 -1.31
C THR A 138 -34.32 7.09 0.13
N LEU A 139 -34.97 6.20 0.89
CA LEU A 139 -34.55 5.80 2.24
C LEU A 139 -33.23 5.01 2.25
N LEU A 140 -32.95 4.17 1.24
CA LEU A 140 -31.66 3.50 1.13
C LEU A 140 -30.52 4.48 0.79
N LYS A 141 -30.80 5.50 -0.04
CA LYS A 141 -29.86 6.59 -0.33
C LYS A 141 -29.61 7.51 0.87
N GLN A 142 -30.49 7.53 1.86
CA GLN A 142 -30.33 8.34 3.08
C GLN A 142 -29.28 7.81 4.07
N SER A 143 -28.68 6.64 3.83
CA SER A 143 -27.69 6.02 4.74
C SER A 143 -26.24 6.48 4.55
N THR A 144 -25.95 7.37 3.58
CA THR A 144 -24.64 8.00 3.39
C THR A 144 -24.77 9.52 3.51
N THR A 145 -24.83 10.01 4.74
CA THR A 145 -25.07 11.42 5.10
C THR A 145 -24.11 12.44 4.49
N ALA A 146 -22.91 12.02 4.04
CA ALA A 146 -21.97 12.89 3.34
C ALA A 146 -22.37 13.19 1.88
N ASN A 147 -23.03 12.25 1.18
CA ASN A 147 -23.43 12.45 -0.22
C ASN A 147 -24.70 13.31 -0.36
N ILE A 148 -25.56 13.35 0.67
CA ILE A 148 -26.83 14.09 0.63
C ILE A 148 -26.60 15.60 0.60
N PHE A 149 -25.61 16.11 1.36
CA PHE A 149 -25.28 17.53 1.37
C PHE A 149 -24.63 17.99 0.05
N GLU A 150 -23.78 17.17 -0.58
CA GLU A 150 -23.25 17.48 -1.91
C GLU A 150 -24.32 17.39 -3.00
N ASP A 151 -25.20 16.39 -2.96
CA ASP A 151 -26.28 16.24 -3.94
C ASP A 151 -27.38 17.30 -3.77
N GLU A 152 -27.61 17.87 -2.57
CA GLU A 152 -28.48 19.05 -2.40
C GLU A 152 -27.79 20.34 -2.84
N TYR A 153 -26.49 20.52 -2.52
CA TYR A 153 -25.74 21.72 -2.89
C TYR A 153 -25.38 21.76 -4.39
N PHE A 154 -25.28 20.60 -5.06
CA PHE A 154 -24.94 20.45 -6.48
C PHE A 154 -25.97 19.63 -7.29
N GLY A 155 -27.23 19.54 -6.86
CA GLY A 155 -28.22 18.61 -7.44
C GLY A 155 -28.51 18.75 -8.94
N GLU A 156 -28.55 19.98 -9.46
CA GLU A 156 -28.70 20.20 -10.92
C GLU A 156 -27.44 19.81 -11.71
N ASP A 157 -26.30 19.88 -11.03
CA ASP A 157 -25.01 19.50 -11.55
C ASP A 157 -24.82 17.98 -11.53
N SER A 158 -25.45 17.26 -10.60
CA SER A 158 -25.27 15.81 -10.41
C SER A 158 -25.80 15.01 -11.59
N GLN A 159 -27.01 15.30 -12.11
CA GLN A 159 -27.58 14.57 -13.26
C GLN A 159 -26.76 14.81 -14.54
N LYS A 160 -26.45 16.07 -14.85
CA LYS A 160 -25.58 16.43 -15.99
C LYS A 160 -24.17 15.84 -15.83
N LYS A 161 -23.64 15.78 -14.61
CA LYS A 161 -22.36 15.13 -14.31
C LYS A 161 -22.45 13.61 -14.48
N VAL A 162 -23.55 12.95 -14.12
CA VAL A 162 -23.72 11.50 -14.30
C VAL A 162 -23.75 11.14 -15.79
N GLU A 163 -24.50 11.88 -16.60
CA GLU A 163 -24.51 11.68 -18.06
C GLU A 163 -23.13 11.94 -18.68
N LYS A 164 -22.47 13.04 -18.30
CA LYS A 164 -21.10 13.31 -18.72
C LYS A 164 -20.14 12.21 -18.26
N ARG A 165 -20.24 11.77 -17.01
CA ARG A 165 -19.40 10.70 -16.41
C ARG A 165 -19.54 9.41 -17.21
N ASN A 166 -20.77 9.01 -17.55
CA ASN A 166 -21.00 7.83 -18.38
C ASN A 166 -20.38 7.94 -19.78
N LYS A 167 -20.29 9.15 -20.36
CA LYS A 167 -19.60 9.38 -21.65
C LYS A 167 -18.07 9.27 -21.54
N PHE A 168 -17.49 9.43 -20.34
CA PHE A 168 -16.04 9.41 -20.14
C PHE A 168 -15.48 8.08 -19.66
N ILE A 169 -16.32 7.09 -19.32
CA ILE A 169 -15.84 5.77 -18.92
C ILE A 169 -15.41 5.02 -20.18
N ASN A 170 -14.11 5.06 -20.48
CA ASN A 170 -13.49 4.30 -21.56
C ASN A 170 -12.18 3.65 -21.07
N PRO A 171 -11.68 2.60 -21.74
CA PRO A 171 -10.43 1.94 -21.34
C PRO A 171 -9.22 2.87 -21.29
N GLU A 172 -9.21 3.93 -22.10
CA GLU A 172 -8.12 4.92 -22.15
C GLU A 172 -8.06 5.80 -20.89
N THR A 173 -9.21 6.02 -20.23
CA THR A 173 -9.29 6.74 -18.96
C THR A 173 -9.10 5.84 -17.75
N PHE A 174 -8.71 4.57 -17.92
CA PHE A 174 -8.47 3.64 -16.80
C PHE A 174 -7.54 4.24 -15.75
N TYR A 175 -6.49 4.95 -16.19
CA TYR A 175 -5.55 5.64 -15.30
C TYR A 175 -6.04 6.99 -14.81
N ARG A 176 -7.19 7.50 -15.24
CA ARG A 176 -7.77 8.77 -14.76
C ARG A 176 -8.98 8.56 -13.85
N LEU A 177 -9.35 7.31 -13.59
CA LEU A 177 -10.45 6.98 -12.69
C LEU A 177 -10.17 7.54 -11.29
N ARG A 178 -11.24 7.94 -10.62
CA ARG A 178 -11.22 8.42 -9.24
C ARG A 178 -11.00 7.27 -8.27
N ASP A 179 -9.79 6.72 -8.25
CA ASP A 179 -9.37 5.66 -7.33
C ASP A 179 -9.12 6.20 -5.89
N HIS A 180 -9.33 7.49 -5.64
CA HIS A 180 -9.15 8.08 -4.31
C HIS A 180 -10.29 7.69 -3.35
N HIS A 181 -11.55 7.58 -3.79
CA HIS A 181 -12.63 7.05 -2.96
C HIS A 181 -12.53 5.53 -2.89
N VAL A 182 -12.22 5.02 -1.70
CA VAL A 182 -12.02 3.61 -1.44
C VAL A 182 -13.00 3.18 -0.37
N ASP A 183 -14.11 2.60 -0.84
CA ASP A 183 -15.15 2.03 0.01
C ASP A 183 -15.28 0.53 -0.26
N TRP A 184 -15.85 -0.18 0.70
CA TRP A 184 -16.13 -1.60 0.58
C TRP A 184 -17.53 -1.84 0.04
N ASP A 185 -17.64 -2.48 -1.12
CA ASP A 185 -18.91 -2.84 -1.75
C ASP A 185 -19.24 -4.34 -1.49
N ASN A 186 -20.20 -4.57 -0.59
CA ASN A 186 -20.68 -5.90 -0.25
C ASN A 186 -21.36 -6.61 -1.43
N GLN A 187 -22.08 -5.88 -2.29
CA GLN A 187 -22.79 -6.47 -3.42
C GLN A 187 -21.79 -7.02 -4.45
N VAL A 188 -20.79 -6.22 -4.80
CA VAL A 188 -19.69 -6.64 -5.68
C VAL A 188 -18.90 -7.79 -5.05
N PHE A 189 -18.64 -7.74 -3.74
CA PHE A 189 -17.98 -8.82 -3.02
C PHE A 189 -18.72 -10.16 -3.23
N PHE A 190 -20.00 -10.24 -2.88
CA PHE A 190 -20.76 -11.49 -2.97
C PHE A 190 -20.96 -11.96 -4.41
N GLU A 191 -21.19 -11.03 -5.35
CA GLU A 191 -21.30 -11.34 -6.77
C GLU A 191 -20.02 -12.03 -7.29
N ILE A 192 -18.86 -11.42 -7.06
CA ILE A 192 -17.59 -11.94 -7.55
C ILE A 192 -17.18 -13.20 -6.79
N PHE A 193 -17.43 -13.26 -5.48
CA PHE A 193 -17.19 -14.46 -4.66
C PHE A 193 -17.97 -15.65 -5.21
N TRP A 194 -19.26 -15.45 -5.51
CA TRP A 194 -20.13 -16.48 -6.07
C TRP A 194 -19.65 -16.98 -7.44
N TYR A 195 -19.22 -16.06 -8.32
CA TYR A 195 -18.67 -16.45 -9.62
C TYR A 195 -17.42 -17.32 -9.51
N HIS A 196 -16.50 -16.98 -8.59
CA HIS A 196 -15.31 -17.79 -8.36
C HIS A 196 -15.66 -19.14 -7.71
N LEU A 197 -16.62 -19.15 -6.79
CA LEU A 197 -17.11 -20.40 -6.17
C LEU A 197 -17.68 -21.34 -7.24
N LEU A 198 -18.57 -20.85 -8.10
CA LEU A 198 -19.13 -21.64 -9.21
C LEU A 198 -18.05 -22.15 -10.16
N PHE A 199 -17.08 -21.29 -10.50
CA PHE A 199 -15.97 -21.68 -11.38
C PHE A 199 -15.13 -22.79 -10.75
N TYR A 200 -14.67 -22.64 -9.50
CA TYR A 200 -13.73 -23.60 -8.90
C TYR A 200 -14.38 -24.89 -8.37
N PHE A 201 -15.68 -24.88 -8.02
CA PHE A 201 -16.34 -26.02 -7.40
C PHE A 201 -17.39 -26.73 -8.25
N MET A 202 -17.96 -26.09 -9.28
CA MET A 202 -19.12 -26.66 -9.97
C MET A 202 -18.90 -26.82 -11.48
N VAL A 203 -18.70 -25.71 -12.19
CA VAL A 203 -18.88 -25.68 -13.65
C VAL A 203 -17.60 -25.37 -14.43
N GLY A 204 -16.58 -24.79 -13.78
CA GLY A 204 -15.35 -24.40 -14.46
C GLY A 204 -15.60 -23.46 -15.64
N PRO A 205 -14.94 -23.67 -16.79
CA PRO A 205 -15.12 -22.82 -17.98
C PRO A 205 -16.54 -22.76 -18.54
N ILE A 206 -17.42 -23.73 -18.17
CA ILE A 206 -18.82 -23.76 -18.62
C ILE A 206 -19.62 -22.57 -18.04
N ILE A 207 -19.14 -21.90 -16.99
CA ILE A 207 -19.77 -20.71 -16.41
C ILE A 207 -20.04 -19.61 -17.47
N ASN A 208 -19.19 -19.51 -18.48
CA ASN A 208 -19.32 -18.54 -19.57
C ASN A 208 -20.56 -18.79 -20.44
N LEU A 209 -21.00 -20.04 -20.55
CA LEU A 209 -22.23 -20.40 -21.28
C LEU A 209 -23.46 -20.07 -20.43
N ILE A 210 -23.42 -20.37 -19.13
CA ILE A 210 -24.53 -20.11 -18.19
C ILE A 210 -24.82 -18.60 -18.11
N TYR A 211 -23.77 -17.78 -18.05
CA TYR A 211 -23.89 -16.34 -17.90
C TYR A 211 -23.40 -15.59 -19.15
N TRP A 212 -23.88 -16.01 -20.33
CA TRP A 212 -23.45 -15.48 -21.64
C TRP A 212 -23.50 -13.95 -21.74
N LYS A 213 -24.52 -13.30 -21.13
CA LYS A 213 -24.66 -11.83 -21.11
C LYS A 213 -23.50 -11.11 -20.41
N ARG A 214 -22.75 -11.79 -19.54
CA ARG A 214 -21.61 -11.24 -18.77
C ARG A 214 -20.25 -11.73 -19.27
N ARG A 215 -20.15 -12.17 -20.52
CA ARG A 215 -18.91 -12.70 -21.13
C ARG A 215 -17.70 -11.76 -21.00
N ILE A 216 -17.92 -10.44 -21.04
CA ILE A 216 -16.85 -9.44 -20.92
C ILE A 216 -16.25 -9.47 -19.52
N LEU A 217 -17.11 -9.45 -18.49
CA LEU A 217 -16.71 -9.60 -17.10
C LEU A 217 -15.91 -10.90 -16.90
N PHE A 218 -16.41 -12.05 -17.37
CA PHE A 218 -15.70 -13.32 -17.18
C PHE A 218 -14.37 -13.40 -17.93
N ARG A 219 -14.26 -12.75 -19.09
CA ARG A 219 -12.97 -12.60 -19.77
C ARG A 219 -12.00 -11.80 -18.90
N ASN A 220 -12.45 -10.70 -18.29
CA ASN A 220 -11.61 -9.89 -17.38
C ASN A 220 -11.30 -10.59 -16.05
N LEU A 221 -12.17 -11.50 -15.59
CA LEU A 221 -11.92 -12.41 -14.47
C LEU A 221 -10.99 -13.59 -14.83
N MET A 222 -10.61 -13.71 -16.12
CA MET A 222 -9.79 -14.78 -16.69
C MET A 222 -10.44 -16.17 -16.67
N PHE A 223 -11.77 -16.25 -16.69
CA PHE A 223 -12.50 -17.51 -16.80
C PHE A 223 -12.63 -18.03 -18.24
N TRP A 224 -12.17 -17.24 -19.23
CA TRP A 224 -12.14 -17.60 -20.64
C TRP A 224 -11.09 -16.80 -21.40
N GLY A 225 -10.64 -17.36 -22.53
CA GLY A 225 -9.75 -16.72 -23.49
C GLY A 225 -8.38 -17.38 -23.54
N ASN A 226 -7.63 -17.11 -24.61
CA ASN A 226 -6.30 -17.69 -24.81
C ASN A 226 -5.23 -16.91 -24.03
N THR A 227 -5.26 -17.00 -22.69
CA THR A 227 -4.33 -16.30 -21.80
C THR A 227 -3.71 -17.27 -20.80
N SER A 228 -2.46 -17.04 -20.41
CA SER A 228 -1.78 -17.90 -19.41
C SER A 228 -2.54 -17.95 -18.08
N SER A 229 -3.14 -16.83 -17.68
CA SER A 229 -3.98 -16.74 -16.47
C SER A 229 -5.20 -17.65 -16.55
N PHE A 230 -5.88 -17.73 -17.70
CA PHE A 230 -7.00 -18.66 -17.88
C PHE A 230 -6.56 -20.12 -17.72
N TYR A 231 -5.49 -20.53 -18.38
CA TYR A 231 -5.00 -21.91 -18.28
C TYR A 231 -4.57 -22.27 -16.86
N THR A 232 -3.98 -21.32 -16.14
CA THR A 232 -3.62 -21.50 -14.73
C THR A 232 -4.86 -21.70 -13.87
N GLN A 233 -5.91 -20.88 -14.03
CA GLN A 233 -7.17 -21.03 -13.29
C GLN A 233 -7.90 -22.34 -13.65
N PHE A 234 -7.90 -22.71 -14.93
CA PHE A 234 -8.48 -23.96 -15.40
C PHE A 234 -7.76 -25.18 -14.82
N LEU A 235 -6.43 -25.12 -14.69
CA LEU A 235 -5.64 -26.17 -14.06
C LEU A 235 -6.02 -26.35 -12.58
N PHE A 236 -6.15 -25.25 -11.83
CA PHE A 236 -6.63 -25.30 -10.43
C PHE A 236 -8.03 -25.92 -10.32
N TYR A 237 -8.95 -25.51 -11.19
CA TYR A 237 -10.29 -26.10 -11.28
C TYR A 237 -10.21 -27.61 -11.54
N LYS A 238 -9.47 -28.02 -12.56
CA LYS A 238 -9.32 -29.44 -12.95
C LYS A 238 -8.79 -30.28 -11.78
N PHE A 239 -7.73 -29.82 -11.12
CA PHE A 239 -7.19 -30.53 -9.97
C PHE A 239 -8.17 -30.55 -8.80
N ASN A 240 -8.90 -29.48 -8.54
CA ASN A 240 -9.87 -29.43 -7.44
C ASN A 240 -11.03 -30.42 -7.66
N ILE A 241 -11.65 -30.39 -8.84
CA ILE A 241 -12.74 -31.31 -9.18
C ILE A 241 -12.25 -32.74 -9.22
N MET A 242 -11.08 -33.00 -9.81
CA MET A 242 -10.53 -34.35 -9.83
C MET A 242 -10.28 -34.87 -8.41
N THR A 243 -9.74 -34.04 -7.51
CA THR A 243 -9.53 -34.42 -6.11
C THR A 243 -10.83 -34.73 -5.37
N ILE A 244 -11.87 -33.90 -5.55
CA ILE A 244 -13.17 -34.12 -4.90
C ILE A 244 -13.88 -35.34 -5.51
N PHE A 245 -13.91 -35.46 -6.83
CA PHE A 245 -14.62 -36.53 -7.53
C PHE A 245 -14.00 -37.91 -7.30
N LEU A 246 -12.66 -38.02 -7.37
CA LEU A 246 -11.98 -39.28 -7.09
C LEU A 246 -12.18 -39.72 -5.63
N TYR A 247 -12.27 -38.78 -4.68
CA TYR A 247 -12.54 -39.10 -3.28
C TYR A 247 -13.90 -39.79 -3.07
N PHE A 248 -14.95 -39.33 -3.76
CA PHE A 248 -16.30 -39.89 -3.62
C PHE A 248 -16.55 -41.11 -4.50
N LEU A 249 -15.91 -41.20 -5.68
CA LEU A 249 -16.10 -42.34 -6.57
C LEU A 249 -15.25 -43.55 -6.22
N GLN A 250 -14.07 -43.34 -5.64
CA GLN A 250 -13.16 -44.41 -5.31
C GLN A 250 -13.10 -44.59 -3.81
N SER A 251 -13.14 -45.85 -3.37
CA SER A 251 -12.82 -46.20 -1.98
C SER A 251 -11.32 -46.07 -1.75
N SER A 252 -10.83 -44.83 -1.70
CA SER A 252 -9.42 -44.50 -1.49
C SER A 252 -9.14 -44.55 0.01
N GLN A 253 -8.72 -45.72 0.51
CA GLN A 253 -8.37 -45.92 1.91
C GLN A 253 -7.22 -45.01 2.35
N ASN A 254 -6.41 -44.61 1.38
CA ASN A 254 -5.23 -43.82 1.67
C ASN A 254 -5.60 -42.34 1.86
N ILE A 255 -6.66 -41.79 1.29
CA ILE A 255 -6.84 -40.32 1.30
C ILE A 255 -7.65 -39.87 2.52
N TYR A 256 -7.04 -39.06 3.39
CA TYR A 256 -7.70 -38.63 4.61
C TYR A 256 -8.73 -37.53 4.30
N LEU A 257 -9.90 -37.60 4.94
CA LEU A 257 -10.96 -36.60 4.80
C LEU A 257 -10.45 -35.18 5.13
N VAL A 258 -9.51 -35.06 6.09
CA VAL A 258 -8.91 -33.77 6.46
C VAL A 258 -8.27 -33.07 5.27
N GLU A 259 -7.60 -33.83 4.40
CA GLU A 259 -6.88 -33.24 3.27
C GLU A 259 -7.87 -32.65 2.26
N ILE A 260 -8.99 -33.35 2.01
CA ILE A 260 -10.09 -32.87 1.18
C ILE A 260 -10.72 -31.61 1.77
N ILE A 261 -11.02 -31.61 3.08
CA ILE A 261 -11.59 -30.44 3.77
C ILE A 261 -10.67 -29.23 3.64
N PHE A 262 -9.37 -29.39 3.90
CA PHE A 262 -8.43 -28.27 3.78
C PHE A 262 -8.23 -27.82 2.34
N THR A 263 -8.31 -28.72 1.34
CA THR A 263 -8.32 -28.33 -0.08
C THR A 263 -9.57 -27.52 -0.43
N ILE A 264 -10.73 -27.86 0.14
CA ILE A 264 -11.94 -27.04 -0.01
C ILE A 264 -11.74 -25.66 0.66
N ILE A 265 -11.26 -25.63 1.91
CA ILE A 265 -11.03 -24.39 2.66
C ILE A 265 -10.08 -23.46 1.90
N ILE A 266 -8.95 -23.95 1.39
CA ILE A 266 -7.98 -23.12 0.69
C ILE A 266 -8.52 -22.59 -0.65
N MET A 267 -9.39 -23.35 -1.33
CA MET A 267 -10.09 -22.87 -2.52
C MET A 267 -11.16 -21.82 -2.20
N VAL A 268 -11.90 -21.98 -1.11
CA VAL A 268 -12.81 -20.93 -0.62
C VAL A 268 -12.03 -19.67 -0.24
N LEU A 269 -10.91 -19.81 0.47
CA LEU A 269 -10.04 -18.70 0.85
C LEU A 269 -9.53 -17.95 -0.39
N ARG A 270 -9.13 -18.69 -1.44
CA ARG A 270 -8.74 -18.12 -2.73
C ARG A 270 -9.87 -17.30 -3.35
N CYS A 271 -11.10 -17.84 -3.39
CA CYS A 271 -12.26 -17.11 -3.91
C CYS A 271 -12.51 -15.83 -3.10
N TYR A 272 -12.39 -15.92 -1.77
CA TYR A 272 -12.58 -14.80 -0.84
C TYR A 272 -11.57 -13.66 -1.11
N VAL A 273 -10.28 -13.99 -1.21
CA VAL A 273 -9.21 -12.99 -1.49
C VAL A 273 -9.46 -12.28 -2.82
N ILE A 274 -9.83 -13.04 -3.85
CA ILE A 274 -10.14 -12.45 -5.16
C ILE A 274 -11.34 -11.53 -5.05
N ALA A 275 -12.41 -11.92 -4.36
CA ALA A 275 -13.57 -11.07 -4.15
C ALA A 275 -13.23 -9.78 -3.39
N CYS A 276 -12.37 -9.83 -2.36
CA CYS A 276 -11.91 -8.64 -1.63
C CYS A 276 -11.25 -7.60 -2.55
N LYS A 277 -10.49 -8.05 -3.56
CA LYS A 277 -9.88 -7.16 -4.56
C LYS A 277 -10.95 -6.32 -5.25
N TYR A 278 -12.00 -6.96 -5.77
CA TYR A 278 -13.05 -6.28 -6.53
C TYR A 278 -14.00 -5.48 -5.63
N ALA A 279 -14.24 -5.94 -4.41
CA ALA A 279 -15.06 -5.24 -3.42
C ALA A 279 -14.51 -3.86 -3.03
N THR A 280 -13.21 -3.63 -3.22
CA THR A 280 -12.54 -2.36 -2.89
C THR A 280 -12.32 -1.48 -4.12
N PHE A 281 -12.84 -1.86 -5.29
CA PHE A 281 -12.77 -1.02 -6.49
C PHE A 281 -13.84 0.07 -6.46
N ASN A 282 -13.50 1.23 -7.00
CA ASN A 282 -14.49 2.26 -7.27
C ASN A 282 -15.58 1.70 -8.22
N PRO A 283 -16.86 2.06 -8.05
CA PRO A 283 -17.95 1.63 -8.93
C PRO A 283 -17.69 1.84 -10.43
N ASP A 284 -17.02 2.94 -10.82
CA ASP A 284 -16.69 3.21 -12.23
C ASP A 284 -15.70 2.17 -12.78
N LYS A 285 -14.77 1.72 -11.95
CA LYS A 285 -13.80 0.70 -12.30
C LYS A 285 -14.49 -0.66 -12.45
N ILE A 286 -15.43 -0.99 -11.57
CA ILE A 286 -16.25 -2.20 -11.73
C ILE A 286 -17.08 -2.14 -13.01
N LYS A 287 -17.63 -0.97 -13.36
CA LYS A 287 -18.32 -0.76 -14.62
C LYS A 287 -17.41 -1.01 -15.82
N LEU A 288 -16.16 -0.53 -15.81
CA LEU A 288 -15.18 -0.87 -16.85
C LEU A 288 -14.94 -2.38 -16.97
N TYR A 289 -14.81 -3.08 -15.84
CA TYR A 289 -14.65 -4.53 -15.82
C TYR A 289 -15.87 -5.28 -16.39
N ARG A 290 -17.07 -4.72 -16.26
CA ARG A 290 -18.31 -5.31 -16.80
C ARG A 290 -18.50 -5.01 -18.28
N ASP A 291 -18.19 -3.80 -18.71
CA ASP A 291 -18.61 -3.26 -20.00
C ASP A 291 -17.52 -3.32 -21.08
N TYR A 292 -16.23 -3.34 -20.70
CA TYR A 292 -15.10 -3.27 -21.63
C TYR A 292 -14.12 -4.43 -21.46
N ILE A 293 -13.56 -4.90 -22.57
CA ILE A 293 -12.48 -5.90 -22.54
C ILE A 293 -11.18 -5.18 -22.19
N LEU A 294 -10.63 -5.48 -21.01
CA LEU A 294 -9.41 -4.85 -20.53
C LEU A 294 -8.18 -5.56 -21.10
N THR A 295 -7.12 -4.79 -21.33
CA THR A 295 -5.81 -5.34 -21.71
C THR A 295 -5.17 -6.06 -20.53
N GLN A 296 -4.29 -7.02 -20.81
CA GLN A 296 -3.57 -7.73 -19.75
C GLN A 296 -2.74 -6.79 -18.87
N GLU A 297 -2.20 -5.71 -19.43
CA GLU A 297 -1.48 -4.69 -18.67
C GLU A 297 -2.35 -4.08 -17.56
N PHE A 298 -3.59 -3.70 -17.85
CA PHE A 298 -4.51 -3.14 -16.84
C PHE A 298 -4.89 -4.18 -15.78
N LEU A 299 -5.12 -5.43 -16.20
CA LEU A 299 -5.48 -6.52 -15.29
C LEU A 299 -4.33 -6.87 -14.32
N VAL A 300 -3.09 -6.81 -14.81
CA VAL A 300 -1.87 -7.03 -14.02
C VAL A 300 -1.55 -5.83 -13.13
N ALA A 301 -1.75 -4.59 -13.60
CA ALA A 301 -1.53 -3.38 -12.81
C ALA A 301 -2.39 -3.35 -11.52
N ASP A 302 -3.59 -3.95 -11.58
CA ASP A 302 -4.48 -4.08 -10.44
C ASP A 302 -4.18 -5.29 -9.53
N PHE A 303 -3.23 -6.14 -9.91
CA PHE A 303 -2.86 -7.30 -9.13
C PHE A 303 -1.92 -6.88 -8.00
N TYR A 304 -2.31 -7.15 -6.75
CA TYR A 304 -1.53 -6.78 -5.55
C TYR A 304 -0.08 -7.26 -5.63
N LEU A 305 0.16 -8.48 -6.12
CA LEU A 305 1.50 -9.07 -6.16
C LEU A 305 2.41 -8.52 -7.28
N ALA A 306 1.91 -7.61 -8.12
CA ALA A 306 2.66 -6.99 -9.21
C ALA A 306 3.07 -5.56 -8.83
N SER A 307 2.38 -4.54 -9.33
CA SER A 307 2.79 -3.13 -9.22
C SER A 307 2.93 -2.62 -7.79
N TRP A 308 2.01 -3.03 -6.90
CA TRP A 308 2.09 -2.61 -5.49
C TRP A 308 3.33 -3.15 -4.79
N VAL A 309 3.77 -4.36 -5.10
CA VAL A 309 4.94 -4.94 -4.41
C VAL A 309 6.23 -4.20 -4.75
N ASP A 310 6.34 -3.74 -6.00
CA ASP A 310 7.52 -3.07 -6.52
C ASP A 310 7.60 -1.59 -6.17
N GLN A 311 6.48 -0.95 -5.78
CA GLN A 311 6.44 0.45 -5.36
C GLN A 311 7.12 1.36 -6.40
N ASP A 312 6.81 1.13 -7.67
CA ASP A 312 7.36 1.88 -8.79
C ASP A 312 6.91 3.36 -8.74
N ASP A 313 7.61 4.24 -9.48
CA ASP A 313 7.36 5.68 -9.46
C ASP A 313 5.90 6.02 -9.83
N ARG A 314 5.29 5.17 -10.65
CA ARG A 314 3.87 5.23 -11.00
C ARG A 314 2.96 4.94 -9.80
N THR A 315 3.16 3.83 -9.10
CA THR A 315 2.37 3.46 -7.92
C THR A 315 2.56 4.48 -6.82
N LEU A 316 3.81 4.90 -6.59
CA LEU A 316 4.15 5.97 -5.66
C LEU A 316 3.39 7.26 -5.97
N TYR A 317 3.44 7.75 -7.22
CA TYR A 317 2.70 8.93 -7.65
C TYR A 317 1.20 8.75 -7.40
N LYS A 318 0.62 7.66 -7.91
CA LYS A 318 -0.81 7.39 -7.87
C LYS A 318 -1.34 7.38 -6.44
N GLU A 319 -0.66 6.66 -5.54
CA GLU A 319 -1.13 6.48 -4.17
C GLU A 319 -0.89 7.73 -3.32
N THR A 320 0.18 8.48 -3.58
CA THR A 320 0.41 9.80 -2.95
C THR A 320 -0.64 10.82 -3.41
N TYR A 321 -0.94 10.84 -4.71
CA TYR A 321 -1.99 11.68 -5.28
C TYR A 321 -3.36 11.34 -4.69
N ASN A 322 -3.71 10.06 -4.65
CA ASN A 322 -4.95 9.59 -4.05
C ASN A 322 -5.06 9.97 -2.57
N ALA A 323 -3.96 9.93 -1.82
CA ALA A 323 -3.93 10.35 -0.42
C ALA A 323 -4.14 11.86 -0.25
N LEU A 324 -3.51 12.69 -1.08
CA LEU A 324 -3.76 14.13 -1.10
C LEU A 324 -5.21 14.45 -1.43
N GLN A 325 -5.80 13.79 -2.43
CA GLN A 325 -7.19 13.99 -2.81
C GLN A 325 -8.17 13.56 -1.70
N ARG A 326 -7.95 12.39 -1.07
CA ARG A 326 -8.79 11.92 0.05
C ARG A 326 -8.74 12.85 1.26
N GLY A 327 -7.57 13.41 1.55
CA GLY A 327 -7.39 14.35 2.64
C GLY A 327 -7.77 15.79 2.31
N GLU A 328 -8.22 16.05 1.07
CA GLU A 328 -8.49 17.40 0.53
C GLU A 328 -7.30 18.35 0.77
N LEU A 329 -6.08 17.81 0.63
CA LEU A 329 -4.84 18.53 0.93
C LEU A 329 -4.38 19.28 -0.31
N ASP A 330 -4.16 20.58 -0.18
CA ASP A 330 -3.62 21.41 -1.25
C ASP A 330 -2.16 21.04 -1.54
N PRO A 331 -1.83 20.55 -2.76
CA PRO A 331 -0.46 20.19 -3.12
C PRO A 331 0.51 21.37 -3.07
N SER A 332 0.03 22.62 -3.16
CA SER A 332 0.86 23.83 -3.08
C SER A 332 1.42 24.09 -1.66
N MET A 333 0.81 23.49 -0.63
CA MET A 333 1.31 23.51 0.74
C MET A 333 2.24 22.33 1.04
N PHE A 334 2.41 21.38 0.10
CA PHE A 334 3.19 20.17 0.31
C PHE A 334 4.68 20.38 0.00
N TYR A 335 5.28 21.37 0.66
CA TYR A 335 6.69 21.70 0.58
C TYR A 335 7.32 21.68 1.97
N ILE A 336 8.54 21.15 2.06
CA ILE A 336 9.27 21.04 3.32
C ILE A 336 10.63 21.68 3.13
N SER A 337 11.02 22.53 4.08
CA SER A 337 12.37 23.04 4.21
C SER A 337 13.06 22.39 5.41
N PHE A 338 14.38 22.28 5.36
CA PHE A 338 15.14 21.63 6.42
C PHE A 338 15.94 22.63 7.24
N PHE A 339 16.23 22.24 8.48
CA PHE A 339 17.03 23.03 9.39
C PHE A 339 18.50 23.09 8.98
N VAL A 340 18.99 21.99 8.41
CA VAL A 340 20.26 21.83 7.71
C VAL A 340 19.93 21.21 6.36
N GLU A 341 20.54 21.69 5.28
CA GLU A 341 20.31 21.12 3.95
C GLU A 341 20.66 19.63 3.92
N PRO A 342 19.89 18.80 3.20
CA PRO A 342 20.26 17.41 2.95
C PRO A 342 21.63 17.34 2.27
N SER A 343 22.32 16.20 2.41
CA SER A 343 23.59 16.00 1.68
C SER A 343 23.38 16.15 0.17
N THR A 344 24.42 16.58 -0.56
CA THR A 344 24.36 16.78 -2.02
C THR A 344 23.84 15.52 -2.73
N GLN A 345 24.30 14.34 -2.34
CA GLN A 345 23.79 13.06 -2.84
C GLN A 345 22.27 12.90 -2.59
N SER A 346 21.79 13.17 -1.37
CA SER A 346 20.35 13.09 -1.09
C SER A 346 19.55 14.10 -1.90
N GLN A 347 20.08 15.32 -2.10
CA GLN A 347 19.42 16.33 -2.94
C GLN A 347 19.30 15.87 -4.40
N GLU A 348 20.37 15.32 -4.97
CA GLU A 348 20.37 14.76 -6.33
C GLU A 348 19.38 13.60 -6.47
N GLU A 349 19.36 12.67 -5.51
CA GLU A 349 18.40 11.55 -5.51
C GLU A 349 16.95 12.04 -5.41
N ILE A 350 16.67 13.07 -4.58
CA ILE A 350 15.36 13.69 -4.46
C ILE A 350 14.96 14.40 -5.76
N ALA A 351 15.88 15.12 -6.41
CA ALA A 351 15.62 15.80 -7.67
C ALA A 351 15.35 14.82 -8.82
N GLN A 352 16.17 13.80 -8.98
CA GLN A 352 15.97 12.74 -9.99
C GLN A 352 14.64 12.02 -9.80
N LEU A 353 14.28 11.72 -8.55
CA LEU A 353 13.01 11.10 -8.23
C LEU A 353 11.84 12.02 -8.60
N ASN A 354 11.95 13.31 -8.30
CA ASN A 354 10.94 14.29 -8.66
C ASN A 354 10.68 14.30 -10.18
N ASP A 355 11.74 14.28 -10.98
CA ASP A 355 11.64 14.27 -12.45
C ASP A 355 11.01 12.97 -12.97
N ASN A 356 11.32 11.84 -12.34
CA ASN A 356 10.72 10.56 -12.71
C ASN A 356 9.23 10.48 -12.34
N ILE A 357 8.86 10.95 -11.15
CA ILE A 357 7.45 11.02 -10.72
C ILE A 357 6.65 11.99 -11.61
N ALA A 358 7.25 13.13 -12.01
CA ALA A 358 6.62 14.10 -12.89
C ALA A 358 6.17 13.49 -14.23
N LYS A 359 6.91 12.50 -14.75
CA LYS A 359 6.55 11.78 -15.98
C LYS A 359 5.24 11.00 -15.85
N HIS A 360 4.78 10.71 -14.64
CA HIS A 360 3.54 9.96 -14.39
C HIS A 360 2.32 10.85 -14.09
N HIS A 361 2.49 12.17 -14.16
CA HIS A 361 1.44 13.15 -13.90
C HIS A 361 0.48 13.30 -15.10
N PHE A 362 -0.43 12.34 -15.26
CA PHE A 362 -1.41 12.32 -16.36
C PHE A 362 -2.87 12.54 -15.91
N TYR A 363 -3.09 12.67 -14.60
CA TYR A 363 -4.41 12.63 -13.97
C TYR A 363 -5.12 13.97 -13.99
N THR A 364 -4.37 15.06 -14.06
CA THR A 364 -4.87 16.43 -14.04
C THR A 364 -4.13 17.26 -15.10
N SER A 365 -4.78 18.32 -15.57
CA SER A 365 -4.18 19.31 -16.46
C SER A 365 -3.31 20.34 -15.73
N SER A 366 -3.37 20.37 -14.40
CA SER A 366 -2.52 21.25 -13.59
C SER A 366 -1.04 20.88 -13.74
N LYS A 367 -0.15 21.81 -13.39
CA LYS A 367 1.28 21.50 -13.30
C LYS A 367 1.51 20.49 -12.18
N TYR A 368 2.39 19.52 -12.41
CA TYR A 368 2.79 18.51 -11.41
C TYR A 368 3.29 19.15 -10.13
N GLN A 369 4.18 20.14 -10.25
CA GLN A 369 4.61 20.99 -9.16
C GLN A 369 3.85 22.32 -9.23
N PRO A 370 2.86 22.55 -8.37
CA PRO A 370 2.29 23.88 -8.22
C PRO A 370 3.36 24.86 -7.72
N LEU A 371 3.12 26.16 -7.87
CA LEU A 371 4.01 27.13 -7.23
C LEU A 371 3.88 26.97 -5.72
N CYS A 372 5.02 26.91 -5.02
CA CYS A 372 5.02 27.02 -3.57
C CYS A 372 4.41 28.39 -3.21
N ILE A 373 3.37 28.40 -2.37
CA ILE A 373 2.72 29.65 -1.94
C ILE A 373 3.67 30.50 -1.08
N PHE A 374 4.71 29.89 -0.50
CA PHE A 374 5.54 30.51 0.53
C PHE A 374 7.05 30.47 0.21
N PRO A 375 7.50 31.01 -0.94
CA PRO A 375 8.91 31.06 -1.24
C PRO A 375 9.59 32.11 -0.33
N LEU A 376 10.18 31.66 0.78
CA LEU A 376 11.17 32.45 1.50
C LEU A 376 12.46 32.45 0.67
N GLN A 377 12.95 33.64 0.32
CA GLN A 377 14.06 33.84 -0.62
C GLN A 377 15.38 33.14 -0.22
N GLN A 378 15.51 32.68 1.02
CA GLN A 378 16.77 32.15 1.58
C GLN A 378 16.72 30.66 1.93
N THR A 379 15.58 29.97 1.76
CA THR A 379 15.46 28.54 2.14
C THR A 379 15.09 27.69 0.94
N GLN A 380 15.89 26.64 0.70
CA GLN A 380 15.55 25.64 -0.29
C GLN A 380 14.34 24.81 0.20
N TYR A 381 13.31 24.73 -0.64
CA TYR A 381 12.14 23.89 -0.41
C TYR A 381 12.20 22.67 -1.30
N PHE A 382 11.81 21.53 -0.72
CA PHE A 382 11.70 20.27 -1.42
C PHE A 382 10.23 19.88 -1.52
N PHE A 383 9.80 19.43 -2.70
CA PHE A 383 8.43 19.00 -2.92
C PHE A 383 8.17 17.69 -2.17
N GLY A 384 7.04 17.59 -1.48
CA GLY A 384 6.76 16.49 -0.58
C GLY A 384 6.67 15.12 -1.27
N TYR A 385 6.27 15.07 -2.55
CA TYR A 385 6.27 13.82 -3.34
C TYR A 385 7.65 13.17 -3.42
N SER A 386 8.69 13.96 -3.70
CA SER A 386 10.03 13.43 -3.84
C SER A 386 10.66 13.09 -2.49
N ILE A 387 10.35 13.85 -1.43
CA ILE A 387 10.69 13.46 -0.05
C ILE A 387 10.09 12.09 0.28
N TYR A 388 8.79 11.92 0.05
CA TYR A 388 8.10 10.69 0.41
C TYR A 388 8.63 9.47 -0.38
N GLY A 389 8.80 9.63 -1.69
CA GLY A 389 9.39 8.59 -2.51
C GLY A 389 10.84 8.26 -2.15
N TYR A 390 11.62 9.25 -1.69
CA TYR A 390 12.97 9.02 -1.19
C TYR A 390 12.95 8.12 0.05
N ILE A 391 12.03 8.37 0.98
CA ILE A 391 11.82 7.53 2.17
C ILE A 391 11.41 6.10 1.76
N ILE A 392 10.45 5.93 0.84
CA ILE A 392 10.01 4.61 0.37
C ILE A 392 11.17 3.86 -0.32
N ARG A 393 11.92 4.51 -1.21
CA ARG A 393 13.06 3.89 -1.89
C ARG A 393 14.14 3.45 -0.90
N SER A 394 14.40 4.24 0.13
CA SER A 394 15.31 3.87 1.22
C SER A 394 14.85 2.57 1.90
N PHE A 395 13.57 2.47 2.26
CA PHE A 395 12.99 1.25 2.84
C PHE A 395 13.11 0.04 1.90
N THR A 396 12.73 0.20 0.63
CA THR A 396 12.73 -0.89 -0.36
C THR A 396 14.14 -1.41 -0.66
N LYS A 397 15.16 -0.54 -0.62
CA LYS A 397 16.57 -0.94 -0.72
C LYS A 397 16.98 -1.86 0.44
N GLU A 398 16.52 -1.57 1.66
CA GLU A 398 16.85 -2.34 2.87
C GLU A 398 15.97 -3.60 3.04
N ASN A 399 14.75 -3.61 2.50
CA ASN A 399 13.74 -4.64 2.72
C ASN A 399 13.29 -5.34 1.42
N GLY A 400 14.19 -6.15 0.84
CA GLY A 400 13.94 -6.86 -0.41
C GLY A 400 12.82 -7.92 -0.32
N ARG A 401 11.94 -7.98 -1.33
CA ARG A 401 10.77 -8.89 -1.41
C ARG A 401 11.10 -10.40 -1.46
N LYS A 402 12.33 -10.76 -1.81
CA LYS A 402 12.74 -12.15 -2.07
C LYS A 402 12.65 -13.01 -0.81
N ILE A 403 12.94 -12.42 0.36
CA ILE A 403 12.93 -13.12 1.64
C ILE A 403 11.51 -13.53 2.04
N GLN A 404 10.52 -12.66 1.83
CA GLN A 404 9.11 -12.95 2.11
C GLN A 404 8.57 -14.07 1.21
N ILE A 405 8.91 -14.03 -0.09
CA ILE A 405 8.54 -15.09 -1.03
C ILE A 405 9.16 -16.42 -0.62
N LEU A 406 10.44 -16.41 -0.20
CA LEU A 406 11.13 -17.60 0.27
C LEU A 406 10.45 -18.20 1.51
N TYR A 407 10.12 -17.40 2.53
CA TYR A 407 9.39 -17.88 3.71
C TYR A 407 8.04 -18.47 3.36
N SER A 408 7.29 -17.81 2.47
CA SER A 408 5.99 -18.30 1.98
C SER A 408 6.13 -19.66 1.28
N MET A 409 7.16 -19.81 0.45
CA MET A 409 7.46 -21.05 -0.27
C MET A 409 7.81 -22.18 0.70
N VAL A 410 8.72 -21.94 1.65
CA VAL A 410 9.14 -22.92 2.65
C VAL A 410 7.95 -23.41 3.48
N LEU A 411 7.13 -22.50 4.01
CA LEU A 411 5.96 -22.86 4.82
C LEU A 411 4.92 -23.64 4.01
N SER A 412 4.73 -23.30 2.73
CA SER A 412 3.79 -24.02 1.85
C SER A 412 4.28 -25.41 1.50
N ILE A 413 5.59 -25.59 1.28
CA ILE A 413 6.20 -26.91 1.07
C ILE A 413 6.04 -27.75 2.35
N MET A 414 6.39 -27.20 3.51
CA MET A 414 6.22 -27.88 4.80
C MET A 414 4.77 -28.34 5.00
N ARG A 415 3.82 -27.44 4.75
CA ARG A 415 2.38 -27.75 4.87
C ARG A 415 1.92 -28.86 3.92
N THR A 416 2.43 -28.85 2.70
CA THR A 416 2.06 -29.81 1.65
C THR A 416 2.69 -31.19 1.89
N LEU A 417 3.93 -31.23 2.39
CA LEU A 417 4.63 -32.47 2.70
C LEU A 417 4.13 -33.13 3.99
N LEU A 418 3.48 -32.38 4.89
CA LEU A 418 3.06 -32.85 6.20
C LEU A 418 2.23 -34.15 6.15
N PRO A 419 1.18 -34.30 5.31
CA PRO A 419 0.43 -35.56 5.20
C PRO A 419 1.25 -36.71 4.62
N ILE A 420 2.16 -36.43 3.69
CA ILE A 420 3.03 -37.42 3.06
C ILE A 420 4.02 -37.99 4.08
N VAL A 421 4.67 -37.12 4.84
CA VAL A 421 5.58 -37.50 5.93
C VAL A 421 4.84 -38.26 7.01
N TYR A 422 3.64 -37.82 7.37
CA TYR A 422 2.80 -38.50 8.36
C TYR A 422 2.49 -39.96 7.98
N ARG A 423 2.08 -40.19 6.72
CA ARG A 423 1.88 -41.55 6.17
C ARG A 423 3.15 -42.39 6.30
N TYR A 424 4.28 -41.85 5.86
CA TYR A 424 5.56 -42.56 5.92
C TYR A 424 5.92 -42.99 7.35
N ILE A 425 5.71 -42.11 8.34
CA ILE A 425 5.99 -42.40 9.75
C ILE A 425 5.05 -43.46 10.32
N GLN A 426 3.76 -43.42 9.98
CA GLN A 426 2.79 -44.39 10.52
C GLN A 426 2.97 -45.81 9.95
N ARG A 427 3.90 -46.03 9.01
CA ARG A 427 4.32 -47.33 8.46
C ARG A 427 3.17 -48.27 8.08
N GLN A 428 2.05 -47.72 7.62
CA GLN A 428 1.04 -48.55 6.98
C GLN A 428 1.64 -49.00 5.64
N ASN A 429 1.60 -50.30 5.33
CA ASN A 429 2.05 -50.83 4.04
C ASN A 429 1.13 -50.28 2.95
N PHE A 430 1.47 -49.11 2.41
CA PHE A 430 0.65 -48.42 1.43
C PHE A 430 0.89 -48.99 0.04
N GLU A 431 0.03 -49.90 -0.38
CA GLU A 431 -0.13 -50.18 -1.80
C GLU A 431 -0.96 -49.05 -2.42
N PHE A 432 -0.27 -48.02 -2.92
CA PHE A 432 -0.93 -46.90 -3.60
C PHE A 432 -1.43 -47.33 -4.97
N LYS A 433 -2.75 -47.18 -5.20
CA LYS A 433 -3.30 -47.34 -6.55
C LYS A 433 -2.85 -46.16 -7.42
N PRO A 434 -2.66 -46.34 -8.74
CA PRO A 434 -2.27 -45.24 -9.63
C PRO A 434 -3.18 -44.01 -9.53
N MET A 435 -4.48 -44.22 -9.31
CA MET A 435 -5.45 -43.13 -9.14
C MET A 435 -5.26 -42.35 -7.85
N GLU A 436 -4.87 -43.00 -6.75
CA GLU A 436 -4.55 -42.32 -5.49
C GLU A 436 -3.29 -41.47 -5.63
N ILE A 437 -2.29 -41.95 -6.38
CA ILE A 437 -1.07 -41.17 -6.68
C ILE A 437 -1.44 -39.90 -7.45
N VAL A 438 -2.29 -40.02 -8.47
CA VAL A 438 -2.79 -38.87 -9.24
C VAL A 438 -3.55 -37.90 -8.33
N GLN A 439 -4.42 -38.40 -7.45
CA GLN A 439 -5.20 -37.58 -6.53
C GLN A 439 -4.33 -36.86 -5.48
N ILE A 440 -3.37 -37.56 -4.86
CA ILE A 440 -2.40 -36.99 -3.91
C ILE A 440 -1.55 -35.92 -4.60
N THR A 441 -1.10 -36.18 -5.84
CA THR A 441 -0.30 -35.22 -6.61
C THR A 441 -1.10 -33.96 -6.90
N SER A 442 -2.32 -34.07 -7.39
CA SER A 442 -3.17 -32.91 -7.68
C SER A 442 -3.57 -32.12 -6.45
N MET A 443 -3.87 -32.83 -5.36
CA MET A 443 -4.13 -32.20 -4.06
C MET A 443 -2.90 -31.47 -3.53
N SER A 444 -1.71 -32.07 -3.67
CA SER A 444 -0.45 -31.45 -3.25
C SER A 444 -0.15 -30.19 -4.05
N ILE A 445 -0.36 -30.20 -5.37
CA ILE A 445 -0.17 -29.03 -6.22
C ILE A 445 -1.16 -27.90 -5.81
N ASN A 446 -2.45 -28.23 -5.63
CA ASN A 446 -3.46 -27.26 -5.22
C ASN A 446 -3.16 -26.66 -3.84
N ASN A 447 -2.83 -27.51 -2.87
CA ASN A 447 -2.49 -27.06 -1.52
C ASN A 447 -1.22 -26.22 -1.51
N PHE A 448 -0.16 -26.64 -2.19
CA PHE A 448 1.09 -25.89 -2.28
C PHE A 448 0.85 -24.48 -2.81
N PHE A 449 0.22 -24.34 -3.97
CA PHE A 449 -0.03 -23.02 -4.55
C PHE A 449 -1.05 -22.21 -3.77
N GLY A 450 -2.10 -22.85 -3.25
CA GLY A 450 -3.10 -22.20 -2.41
C GLY A 450 -2.49 -21.55 -1.17
N TYR A 451 -1.72 -22.32 -0.41
CA TYR A 451 -0.98 -21.82 0.75
C TYR A 451 0.13 -20.85 0.36
N PHE A 452 0.83 -21.08 -0.76
CA PHE A 452 1.90 -20.19 -1.22
C PHE A 452 1.38 -18.78 -1.47
N PHE A 453 0.34 -18.62 -2.29
CA PHE A 453 -0.21 -17.30 -2.54
C PHE A 453 -0.74 -16.67 -1.25
N SER A 454 -1.44 -17.46 -0.43
CA SER A 454 -2.01 -17.00 0.82
C SER A 454 -0.94 -16.46 1.80
N PHE A 455 0.16 -17.19 1.98
CA PHE A 455 1.29 -16.72 2.79
C PHE A 455 2.01 -15.55 2.16
N VAL A 456 2.19 -15.51 0.83
CA VAL A 456 2.78 -14.34 0.15
C VAL A 456 1.96 -13.08 0.46
N PHE A 457 0.63 -13.14 0.39
CA PHE A 457 -0.24 -12.02 0.77
C PHE A 457 -0.02 -11.58 2.22
N LEU A 458 0.03 -12.52 3.16
CA LEU A 458 0.24 -12.23 4.58
C LEU A 458 1.63 -11.63 4.88
N PHE A 459 2.70 -12.16 4.28
CA PHE A 459 4.05 -11.64 4.50
C PHE A 459 4.28 -10.30 3.81
N PHE A 460 3.66 -10.05 2.65
CA PHE A 460 3.68 -8.72 2.04
C PHE A 460 2.90 -7.71 2.87
N TYR A 461 1.82 -8.12 3.53
CA TYR A 461 1.18 -7.24 4.49
C TYR A 461 2.07 -6.87 5.68
N ILE A 462 2.78 -7.84 6.26
CA ILE A 462 3.78 -7.57 7.31
C ILE A 462 4.83 -6.56 6.79
N ARG A 463 5.30 -6.74 5.55
CA ARG A 463 6.23 -5.81 4.90
C ARG A 463 5.63 -4.41 4.76
N ASP A 464 4.38 -4.30 4.33
CA ASP A 464 3.70 -3.02 4.13
C ASP A 464 3.44 -2.30 5.47
N MET A 465 3.11 -3.05 6.53
CA MET A 465 3.02 -2.52 7.89
C MET A 465 4.38 -2.00 8.40
N ARG A 466 5.47 -2.71 8.10
CA ARG A 466 6.83 -2.24 8.38
C ARG A 466 7.22 -1.01 7.56
N LEU A 467 6.79 -0.92 6.30
CA LEU A 467 6.99 0.28 5.47
C LEU A 467 6.30 1.48 6.11
N LYS A 468 5.06 1.30 6.56
CA LYS A 468 4.29 2.34 7.23
C LYS A 468 4.95 2.77 8.54
N ASP A 469 5.39 1.82 9.36
CA ASP A 469 6.11 2.07 10.61
C ASP A 469 7.42 2.82 10.35
N TYR A 470 8.18 2.40 9.32
CA TYR A 470 9.40 3.08 8.90
C TYR A 470 9.15 4.52 8.45
N THR A 471 8.13 4.77 7.60
CA THR A 471 7.83 6.12 7.11
C THR A 471 7.40 7.06 8.24
N LEU A 472 6.56 6.58 9.18
CA LEU A 472 6.20 7.36 10.37
C LEU A 472 7.39 7.60 11.29
N THR A 473 8.25 6.60 11.47
CA THR A 473 9.50 6.75 12.23
C THR A 473 10.42 7.79 11.58
N GLN A 474 10.53 7.84 10.26
CA GLN A 474 11.28 8.91 9.58
C GLN A 474 10.62 10.28 9.77
N CYS A 475 9.28 10.38 9.74
CA CYS A 475 8.58 11.61 10.08
C CYS A 475 8.88 12.05 11.53
N LYS A 476 9.04 11.11 12.47
CA LYS A 476 9.40 11.39 13.87
C LYS A 476 10.82 11.92 13.96
N LEU A 477 11.77 11.26 13.31
CA LEU A 477 13.17 11.66 13.26
C LEU A 477 13.37 13.01 12.56
N MET A 478 12.49 13.35 11.62
CA MET A 478 12.45 14.67 10.96
C MET A 478 11.99 15.79 11.92
N LEU A 479 11.26 15.51 13.01
CA LEU A 479 10.98 16.51 14.06
C LEU A 479 12.10 16.62 15.09
N GLN A 480 12.84 15.55 15.33
CA GLN A 480 13.85 15.50 16.39
C GLN A 480 15.21 16.01 15.90
N VAL A 481 15.92 16.80 16.71
CA VAL A 481 17.28 17.25 16.37
C VAL A 481 18.33 16.21 16.72
N LYS A 482 18.19 15.55 17.87
CA LYS A 482 19.07 14.46 18.32
C LYS A 482 18.45 13.12 18.00
N LYS A 483 19.27 12.12 17.69
CA LYS A 483 18.83 10.72 17.64
C LYS A 483 18.61 10.24 19.07
N LEU A 484 17.43 9.69 19.37
CA LEU A 484 17.15 9.09 20.68
C LEU A 484 17.80 7.72 20.82
N HIS A 485 17.80 6.93 19.74
CA HIS A 485 18.32 5.56 19.73
C HIS A 485 19.46 5.39 18.73
N LEU A 486 20.51 4.67 19.14
CA LEU A 486 21.68 4.39 18.31
C LEU A 486 21.35 3.59 17.04
N ASN A 487 20.26 2.81 17.07
CA ASN A 487 19.86 1.93 15.97
C ASN A 487 19.00 2.63 14.90
N GLU A 488 18.47 3.82 15.19
CA GLU A 488 17.60 4.54 14.25
C GLU A 488 18.45 5.32 13.22
N LYS A 489 18.38 4.90 11.96
CA LYS A 489 19.02 5.59 10.84
C LYS A 489 18.12 6.73 10.35
N LYS A 490 18.47 7.96 10.74
CA LYS A 490 17.89 9.19 10.21
C LYS A 490 18.41 9.46 8.80
N ILE A 491 17.54 9.43 7.79
CA ILE A 491 17.91 9.61 6.37
C ILE A 491 17.75 11.05 5.87
N LEU A 492 16.88 11.84 6.50
CA LEU A 492 16.65 13.25 6.18
C LEU A 492 16.95 14.12 7.39
N PRO A 493 17.40 15.37 7.21
CA PRO A 493 17.62 16.31 8.31
C PRO A 493 16.34 16.65 9.07
N THR A 494 16.47 17.38 10.19
CA THR A 494 15.30 17.93 10.90
C THR A 494 14.61 18.97 10.02
N ILE A 495 13.27 18.98 9.99
CA ILE A 495 12.51 20.02 9.31
C ILE A 495 12.76 21.39 9.95
N ASP A 496 12.52 22.43 9.18
CA ASP A 496 12.60 23.79 9.68
C ASP A 496 11.36 24.15 10.52
N ILE A 497 11.37 23.82 11.81
CA ILE A 497 10.27 24.13 12.73
C ILE A 497 10.03 25.64 12.92
N ILE A 498 11.00 26.47 12.54
CA ILE A 498 10.90 27.94 12.55
C ILE A 498 10.05 28.43 11.38
N ASN A 499 9.80 27.59 10.39
CA ASN A 499 8.94 27.91 9.27
C ASN A 499 7.57 27.21 9.44
N PRO A 500 6.49 27.94 9.73
CA PRO A 500 5.16 27.32 9.95
C PRO A 500 4.68 26.55 8.71
N TYR A 501 5.09 26.96 7.51
CA TYR A 501 4.74 26.27 6.27
C TYR A 501 5.47 24.94 6.12
N SER A 502 6.73 24.86 6.54
CA SER A 502 7.46 23.59 6.55
C SER A 502 6.86 22.62 7.56
N LEU A 503 6.39 23.11 8.71
CA LEU A 503 5.69 22.30 9.70
C LEU A 503 4.34 21.79 9.16
N LYS A 504 3.61 22.62 8.42
CA LYS A 504 2.40 22.20 7.69
C LYS A 504 2.70 21.15 6.62
N GLY A 505 3.75 21.33 5.83
CA GLY A 505 4.21 20.34 4.85
C GLY A 505 4.58 19.00 5.50
N TRP A 506 5.17 19.02 6.69
CA TRP A 506 5.40 17.82 7.50
C TRP A 506 4.11 17.16 7.99
N SER A 507 3.11 17.94 8.44
CA SER A 507 1.80 17.38 8.83
C SER A 507 1.12 16.67 7.65
N ILE A 508 1.17 17.27 6.45
CA ILE A 508 0.69 16.67 5.21
C ILE A 508 1.44 15.37 4.89
N LEU A 509 2.78 15.37 5.01
CA LEU A 509 3.60 14.16 4.80
C LEU A 509 3.17 13.02 5.73
N ARG A 510 2.97 13.32 7.02
CA ARG A 510 2.52 12.33 8.02
C ARG A 510 1.15 11.74 7.66
N ARG A 511 0.19 12.58 7.25
CA ARG A 511 -1.13 12.14 6.78
C ARG A 511 -1.04 11.25 5.56
N ILE A 512 -0.19 11.59 4.60
CA ILE A 512 0.07 10.73 3.43
C ILE A 512 0.65 9.38 3.87
N CYS A 513 1.60 9.35 4.81
CA CYS A 513 2.14 8.09 5.33
C CYS A 513 1.05 7.21 5.97
N LEU A 514 0.09 7.81 6.66
CA LEU A 514 -1.05 7.10 7.25
C LEU A 514 -2.06 6.59 6.20
N ASP A 515 -2.25 7.33 5.12
CA ASP A 515 -3.28 7.02 4.13
C ASP A 515 -2.74 6.26 2.89
N TYR A 516 -1.42 6.15 2.76
CA TYR A 516 -0.76 5.44 1.68
C TYR A 516 -1.17 3.97 1.63
N GLY A 517 -1.65 3.52 0.47
CA GLY A 517 -2.10 2.16 0.27
C GLY A 517 -3.41 1.80 0.97
N LYS A 518 -4.29 2.78 1.27
CA LYS A 518 -5.59 2.56 1.94
C LYS A 518 -6.40 1.41 1.34
N GLN A 519 -6.45 1.32 0.01
CA GLN A 519 -7.15 0.22 -0.69
C GLN A 519 -6.58 -1.16 -0.35
N TYR A 520 -5.27 -1.27 -0.27
CA TYR A 520 -4.60 -2.52 0.05
C TYR A 520 -4.78 -2.88 1.53
N ILE A 521 -4.75 -1.89 2.43
CA ILE A 521 -5.04 -2.08 3.85
C ILE A 521 -6.44 -2.65 4.05
N LEU A 522 -7.46 -2.09 3.39
CA LEU A 522 -8.84 -2.59 3.49
C LEU A 522 -8.98 -4.03 2.99
N ARG A 523 -8.36 -4.37 1.85
CA ARG A 523 -8.34 -5.76 1.33
C ARG A 523 -7.75 -6.72 2.34
N ILE A 524 -6.67 -6.30 3.01
CA ILE A 524 -5.96 -7.17 3.93
C ILE A 524 -6.71 -7.27 5.27
N GLN A 525 -7.35 -6.21 5.75
CA GLN A 525 -8.24 -6.29 6.92
C GLN A 525 -9.38 -7.30 6.69
N ALA A 526 -10.02 -7.27 5.50
CA ALA A 526 -10.99 -8.29 5.12
C ALA A 526 -10.35 -9.68 5.09
N TYR A 527 -9.13 -9.81 4.55
CA TYR A 527 -8.43 -11.09 4.52
C TYR A 527 -8.04 -11.63 5.92
N LEU A 528 -7.67 -10.77 6.86
CA LEU A 528 -7.45 -11.17 8.24
C LEU A 528 -8.74 -11.65 8.90
N THR A 529 -9.89 -11.19 8.40
CA THR A 529 -11.19 -11.60 8.94
C THR A 529 -11.43 -13.09 8.80
N ILE A 530 -11.22 -13.59 7.59
CA ILE A 530 -11.38 -15.01 7.30
C ILE A 530 -10.31 -15.86 7.99
N TYR A 531 -9.10 -15.35 8.19
CA TYR A 531 -8.06 -16.06 8.93
C TYR A 531 -8.32 -16.15 10.42
N PHE A 532 -8.87 -15.11 11.03
CA PHE A 532 -9.30 -15.17 12.41
C PHE A 532 -10.39 -16.22 12.60
N LEU A 533 -11.36 -16.27 11.67
CA LEU A 533 -12.38 -17.32 11.67
C LEU A 533 -11.75 -18.72 11.49
N GLN A 534 -10.77 -18.86 10.61
CA GLN A 534 -10.03 -20.12 10.44
C GLN A 534 -9.34 -20.54 11.74
N ILE A 535 -8.60 -19.63 12.39
CA ILE A 535 -7.93 -19.85 13.69
C ILE A 535 -8.94 -20.29 14.75
N PHE A 536 -10.10 -19.63 14.80
CA PHE A 536 -11.17 -19.97 15.75
C PHE A 536 -11.72 -21.37 15.51
N ILE A 537 -12.05 -21.71 14.26
CA ILE A 537 -12.56 -23.04 13.89
C ILE A 537 -11.52 -24.14 14.17
N THR A 538 -10.26 -23.94 13.79
CA THR A 538 -9.20 -24.94 14.03
C THR A 538 -8.93 -25.12 15.52
N SER A 539 -9.02 -24.06 16.32
CA SER A 539 -8.91 -24.15 17.78
C SER A 539 -10.04 -24.97 18.40
N ILE A 540 -11.28 -24.79 17.95
CA ILE A 540 -12.43 -25.59 18.42
C ILE A 540 -12.24 -27.06 18.05
N ILE A 541 -11.85 -27.36 16.81
CA ILE A 541 -11.61 -28.75 16.36
C ILE A 541 -10.53 -29.40 17.22
N LEU A 542 -9.42 -28.70 17.48
CA LEU A 542 -8.34 -29.19 18.32
C LEU A 542 -8.81 -29.42 19.77
N MET A 543 -9.62 -28.51 20.31
CA MET A 543 -10.20 -28.65 21.65
C MET A 543 -11.14 -29.86 21.76
N LEU A 544 -12.04 -30.05 20.79
CA LEU A 544 -12.94 -31.22 20.74
C LEU A 544 -12.16 -32.54 20.67
N TRP A 545 -11.04 -32.55 19.95
CA TRP A 545 -10.13 -33.69 19.89
C TRP A 545 -9.41 -33.94 21.22
N ILE A 546 -8.85 -32.90 21.86
CA ILE A 546 -8.19 -33.00 23.17
C ILE A 546 -9.15 -33.56 24.22
N LEU A 547 -10.40 -33.12 24.20
CA LEU A 547 -11.46 -33.55 25.11
C LEU A 547 -12.01 -34.96 24.80
N LYS A 548 -11.54 -35.60 23.72
CA LYS A 548 -12.03 -36.89 23.22
C LYS A 548 -13.55 -36.92 22.99
N VAL A 549 -14.16 -35.76 22.70
CA VAL A 549 -15.59 -35.64 22.38
C VAL A 549 -15.86 -36.24 21.00
N TYR A 550 -14.89 -36.12 20.09
CA TYR A 550 -14.97 -36.64 18.73
C TYR A 550 -13.70 -37.41 18.36
N LYS A 551 -13.86 -38.58 17.74
CA LYS A 551 -12.74 -39.40 17.25
C LYS A 551 -12.35 -38.92 15.86
N LEU A 552 -11.36 -38.02 15.80
CA LEU A 552 -10.72 -37.62 14.53
C LEU A 552 -9.60 -38.60 14.17
N ASP A 553 -9.27 -38.71 12.87
CA ASP A 553 -8.06 -39.40 12.44
C ASP A 553 -6.83 -38.71 13.03
N ASP A 554 -5.80 -39.49 13.38
CA ASP A 554 -4.59 -39.02 14.07
C ASP A 554 -3.81 -37.94 13.31
N ILE A 555 -4.03 -37.79 12.00
CA ILE A 555 -3.45 -36.73 11.18
C ILE A 555 -4.10 -35.35 11.39
N TYR A 556 -5.40 -35.29 11.75
CA TYR A 556 -6.12 -34.02 11.92
C TYR A 556 -5.46 -33.06 12.90
N PRO A 557 -5.11 -33.49 14.13
CA PRO A 557 -4.48 -32.62 15.12
C PRO A 557 -3.14 -32.08 14.63
N VAL A 558 -2.35 -32.89 13.92
CA VAL A 558 -1.04 -32.49 13.41
C VAL A 558 -1.19 -31.35 12.39
N ILE A 559 -2.13 -31.48 11.45
CA ILE A 559 -2.42 -30.43 10.47
C ILE A 559 -2.98 -29.19 11.16
N CYS A 560 -3.98 -29.35 12.04
CA CYS A 560 -4.60 -28.22 12.72
C CYS A 560 -3.60 -27.45 13.59
N LEU A 561 -2.69 -28.15 14.27
CA LEU A 561 -1.65 -27.54 15.08
C LEU A 561 -0.66 -26.74 14.22
N PHE A 562 -0.24 -27.29 13.08
CA PHE A 562 0.61 -26.54 12.13
C PHE A 562 -0.08 -25.27 11.66
N GLU A 563 -1.33 -25.38 11.20
CA GLU A 563 -2.12 -24.24 10.73
C GLU A 563 -2.27 -23.17 11.81
N LEU A 564 -2.62 -23.59 13.03
CA LEU A 564 -2.78 -22.71 14.17
C LEU A 564 -1.47 -21.99 14.47
N ILE A 565 -0.35 -22.70 14.63
CA ILE A 565 0.95 -22.08 14.95
C ILE A 565 1.36 -21.06 13.89
N VAL A 566 1.28 -21.41 12.61
CA VAL A 566 1.73 -20.54 11.51
C VAL A 566 0.84 -19.32 11.36
N THR A 567 -0.47 -19.51 11.19
CA THR A 567 -1.41 -18.39 10.96
C THR A 567 -1.47 -17.45 12.16
N PHE A 568 -1.42 -18.01 13.37
CA PHE A 568 -1.41 -17.24 14.59
C PHE A 568 -0.12 -16.43 14.79
N SER A 569 1.05 -17.01 14.50
CA SER A 569 2.33 -16.27 14.60
C SER A 569 2.37 -15.07 13.66
N ILE A 570 1.82 -15.23 12.44
CA ILE A 570 1.68 -14.13 11.48
C ILE A 570 0.71 -13.08 12.03
N LEU A 571 -0.46 -13.50 12.52
CA LEU A 571 -1.44 -12.58 13.11
C LEU A 571 -0.83 -11.79 14.27
N MET A 572 -0.13 -12.43 15.20
CA MET A 572 0.56 -11.77 16.30
C MET A 572 1.57 -10.74 15.84
N SER A 573 2.34 -11.06 14.78
CA SER A 573 3.30 -10.12 14.19
C SER A 573 2.60 -8.87 13.63
N ILE A 574 1.43 -9.05 13.01
CA ILE A 574 0.60 -7.96 12.49
C ILE A 574 0.04 -7.10 13.63
N LEU A 575 -0.50 -7.72 14.68
CA LEU A 575 -1.07 -7.00 15.83
C LEU A 575 0.01 -6.18 16.54
N TYR A 576 1.21 -6.74 16.69
CA TYR A 576 2.35 -6.03 17.23
C TYR A 576 2.69 -4.79 16.40
N LEU A 577 2.89 -4.94 15.08
CA LEU A 577 3.18 -3.81 14.19
C LEU A 577 2.06 -2.76 14.22
N GLY A 578 0.79 -3.21 14.24
CA GLY A 578 -0.37 -2.33 14.38
C GLY A 578 -0.36 -1.53 15.68
N SER A 579 0.08 -2.14 16.78
CA SER A 579 0.23 -1.45 18.07
C SER A 579 1.35 -0.42 18.06
N MET A 580 2.49 -0.72 17.42
CA MET A 580 3.60 0.22 17.26
C MET A 580 3.20 1.46 16.45
N LEU A 581 2.46 1.27 15.36
CA LEU A 581 1.92 2.38 14.55
C LEU A 581 1.07 3.34 15.38
N ASN A 582 0.26 2.80 16.30
CA ASN A 582 -0.60 3.61 17.16
C ASN A 582 0.19 4.34 18.26
N GLU A 583 1.32 3.79 18.72
CA GLU A 583 2.21 4.44 19.70
C GLU A 583 2.96 5.65 19.09
N CYS A 584 3.22 5.65 17.78
CA CYS A 584 3.85 6.79 17.10
C CYS A 584 3.11 8.11 17.31
N PHE A 585 1.77 8.10 17.45
CA PHE A 585 0.98 9.30 17.72
C PHE A 585 1.40 10.00 19.02
N ASP A 586 1.60 9.23 20.09
CA ASP A 586 1.99 9.78 21.39
C ASP A 586 3.43 10.32 21.33
N GLN A 587 4.32 9.65 20.58
CA GLN A 587 5.69 10.13 20.35
C GLN A 587 5.74 11.45 19.56
N PHE A 588 4.87 11.61 18.56
CA PHE A 588 4.73 12.88 17.84
C PHE A 588 4.24 14.00 18.77
N LYS A 589 3.23 13.72 19.59
CA LYS A 589 2.67 14.68 20.55
C LYS A 589 3.72 15.15 21.55
N LEU A 590 4.50 14.22 22.11
CA LEU A 590 5.61 14.56 23.01
C LEU A 590 6.64 15.45 22.33
N THR A 591 7.07 15.09 21.12
CA THR A 591 8.09 15.86 20.38
C THR A 591 7.60 17.27 20.01
N LEU A 592 6.32 17.42 19.63
CA LEU A 592 5.72 18.73 19.37
C LEU A 592 5.59 19.56 20.65
N GLY A 593 5.23 18.92 21.77
CA GLY A 593 5.21 19.54 23.10
C GLY A 593 6.57 20.07 23.51
N ASP A 594 7.66 19.33 23.26
CA ASP A 594 9.03 19.79 23.54
C ASP A 594 9.38 21.06 22.73
N HIS A 595 8.99 21.11 21.46
CA HIS A 595 9.19 22.30 20.62
C HIS A 595 8.35 23.48 21.11
N LYS A 596 7.11 23.24 21.56
CA LYS A 596 6.25 24.27 22.15
C LYS A 596 6.89 24.88 23.40
N VAL A 597 7.41 24.04 24.30
CA VAL A 597 8.14 24.49 25.50
C VAL A 597 9.36 25.30 25.13
N LEU A 598 10.15 24.86 24.13
CA LEU A 598 11.31 25.61 23.64
C LEU A 598 10.94 27.04 23.18
N PHE A 599 9.85 27.20 22.42
CA PHE A 599 9.42 28.53 21.95
C PHE A 599 8.84 29.39 23.07
N LEU A 600 8.12 28.81 24.03
CA LEU A 600 7.67 29.51 25.23
C LEU A 600 8.85 30.02 26.06
N ASP A 601 9.92 29.23 26.16
CA ASP A 601 11.16 29.66 26.82
C ASP A 601 11.86 30.80 26.07
N ILE A 602 11.91 30.74 24.73
CA ILE A 602 12.42 31.85 23.91
C ILE A 602 11.61 33.12 24.13
N MET A 603 10.29 33.00 24.18
CA MET A 603 9.38 34.13 24.41
C MET A 603 9.57 34.73 25.81
N ARG A 604 9.71 33.87 26.84
CA ARG A 604 9.92 34.30 28.24
C ARG A 604 11.27 34.99 28.46
N MET A 605 12.32 34.52 27.79
CA MET A 605 13.69 35.05 27.93
C MET A 605 14.12 35.88 26.71
N LYS A 606 13.16 36.54 26.03
CA LYS A 606 13.43 37.31 24.81
C LYS A 606 14.49 38.39 25.02
N ASP A 607 14.48 39.07 26.16
CA ASP A 607 15.43 40.16 26.45
C ASP A 607 16.87 39.61 26.46
N VAL A 608 17.07 38.46 27.09
CA VAL A 608 18.38 37.78 27.13
C VAL A 608 18.78 37.28 25.74
N TYR A 609 17.87 36.69 24.98
CA TYR A 609 18.22 36.06 23.70
C TYR A 609 18.40 37.05 22.54
N PHE A 610 17.71 38.18 22.59
CA PHE A 610 17.68 39.16 21.49
C PHE A 610 18.40 40.47 21.82
N GLN A 611 18.43 40.92 23.08
CA GLN A 611 19.08 42.19 23.46
C GLN A 611 20.53 41.99 23.92
N ASP A 612 20.85 40.89 24.62
CA ASP A 612 22.24 40.60 25.02
C ASP A 612 23.02 39.97 23.86
N GLN A 613 23.95 40.75 23.27
CA GLN A 613 24.81 40.30 22.18
C GLN A 613 25.85 39.27 22.63
N ASN A 614 26.19 39.22 23.92
CA ASN A 614 27.22 38.34 24.45
C ASN A 614 26.66 36.96 24.81
N PHE A 615 25.34 36.84 24.94
CA PHE A 615 24.71 35.57 25.30
C PHE A 615 24.76 34.58 24.13
N THR A 616 25.40 33.44 24.35
CA THR A 616 25.38 32.32 23.40
C THR A 616 24.80 31.07 24.07
N PRO A 617 23.63 30.56 23.63
CA PRO A 617 23.06 29.36 24.23
C PRO A 617 23.94 28.14 23.96
N THR A 618 24.08 27.30 24.98
CA THR A 618 24.80 26.02 24.90
C THR A 618 24.02 24.96 24.13
N ASN A 619 22.68 24.99 24.20
CA ASN A 619 21.83 24.06 23.47
C ASN A 619 21.87 24.36 21.97
N PHE A 620 22.34 23.40 21.17
CA PHE A 620 22.46 23.51 19.72
C PHE A 620 21.13 23.86 19.02
N VAL A 621 20.02 23.26 19.44
CA VAL A 621 18.69 23.50 18.86
C VAL A 621 18.31 24.95 19.08
N LEU A 622 18.36 25.39 20.34
CA LEU A 622 18.07 26.76 20.74
C LEU A 622 18.96 27.76 19.98
N LYS A 623 20.27 27.52 19.93
CA LYS A 623 21.24 28.38 19.22
C LYS A 623 20.85 28.59 17.76
N LYS A 624 20.55 27.51 17.06
CA LYS A 624 20.19 27.55 15.64
C LYS A 624 18.79 28.12 15.42
N SER A 625 17.83 27.83 16.30
CA SER A 625 16.48 28.39 16.26
C SER A 625 16.54 29.91 16.40
N LEU A 626 17.29 30.42 17.38
CA LEU A 626 17.50 31.87 17.56
C LEU A 626 18.16 32.50 16.32
N LEU A 627 19.18 31.86 15.75
CA LEU A 627 19.83 32.36 14.54
C LEU A 627 18.86 32.45 13.35
N LYS A 628 18.01 31.43 13.16
CA LYS A 628 16.99 31.44 12.12
C LYS A 628 15.90 32.48 12.37
N ILE A 629 15.44 32.65 13.60
CA ILE A 629 14.47 33.69 13.97
C ILE A 629 15.06 35.08 13.71
N LYS A 630 16.31 35.34 14.14
CA LYS A 630 17.02 36.61 13.87
C LYS A 630 17.16 36.89 12.38
N ASN A 631 17.46 35.87 11.58
CA ASN A 631 17.52 35.99 10.12
C ASN A 631 16.14 36.24 9.50
N ALA A 632 15.10 35.52 9.94
CA ALA A 632 13.73 35.67 9.41
C ALA A 632 13.15 37.06 9.69
N LEU A 633 13.50 37.66 10.82
CA LEU A 633 13.10 39.01 11.20
C LEU A 633 14.06 40.11 10.68
N ASN A 634 15.10 39.74 9.93
CA ASN A 634 16.14 40.66 9.42
C ASN A 634 16.80 41.56 10.48
N LEU A 635 16.94 41.08 11.72
CA LEU A 635 17.42 41.85 12.88
C LEU A 635 18.93 42.15 12.88
N LYS A 636 19.62 42.09 11.74
CA LYS A 636 21.09 42.22 11.70
C LYS A 636 21.58 43.63 12.07
N ASN A 637 20.77 44.69 11.89
CA ASN A 637 21.20 46.09 12.10
C ASN A 637 20.08 47.05 12.59
N GLN A 638 18.88 46.56 12.91
CA GLN A 638 17.74 47.42 13.31
C GLN A 638 17.43 47.26 14.80
N GLU A 639 16.91 48.34 15.42
CA GLU A 639 16.37 48.28 16.77
C GLU A 639 15.36 47.14 16.88
N VAL A 640 15.55 46.29 17.89
CA VAL A 640 14.73 45.12 18.12
C VAL A 640 13.33 45.58 18.51
N ASN A 641 12.38 45.50 17.58
CA ASN A 641 10.98 45.69 17.92
C ASN A 641 10.43 44.41 18.57
N ASP A 642 10.24 44.49 19.89
CA ASP A 642 9.69 43.42 20.73
C ASP A 642 8.33 42.90 20.24
N GLU A 643 7.49 43.75 19.65
CA GLU A 643 6.18 43.35 19.13
C GLU A 643 6.32 42.36 17.97
N ASN A 644 7.24 42.62 17.04
CA ASN A 644 7.49 41.76 15.88
C ASN A 644 8.01 40.37 16.30
N ILE A 645 8.83 40.29 17.34
CA ILE A 645 9.32 39.02 17.89
C ILE A 645 8.17 38.23 18.49
N ASN A 646 7.35 38.87 19.33
CA ASN A 646 6.22 38.24 19.99
C ASN A 646 5.20 37.72 18.97
N ASP A 647 4.86 38.53 17.96
CA ASP A 647 3.93 38.13 16.89
C ASP A 647 4.45 36.91 16.10
N TYR A 648 5.75 36.90 15.79
CA TYR A 648 6.35 35.78 15.08
C TYR A 648 6.38 34.51 15.94
N LEU A 649 6.76 34.60 17.22
CA LEU A 649 6.75 33.46 18.15
C LEU A 649 5.32 32.95 18.40
N ASN A 650 4.34 33.84 18.54
CA ASN A 650 2.94 33.48 18.66
C ASN A 650 2.44 32.74 17.40
N LYS A 651 2.86 33.17 16.21
CA LYS A 651 2.55 32.46 14.96
C LYS A 651 3.13 31.05 14.93
N LEU A 652 4.36 30.85 15.43
CA LEU A 652 4.97 29.52 15.55
C LEU A 652 4.23 28.64 16.56
N LEU A 653 3.90 29.19 17.74
CA LEU A 653 3.15 28.49 18.78
C LEU A 653 1.73 28.09 18.31
N SER A 654 1.07 28.97 17.56
CA SER A 654 -0.22 28.67 16.92
C SER A 654 -0.05 27.52 15.92
N SER A 655 0.95 27.59 15.03
CA SER A 655 1.19 26.56 14.02
C SER A 655 1.50 25.19 14.63
N ILE A 656 2.25 25.14 15.74
CA ILE A 656 2.48 23.91 16.50
C ILE A 656 1.18 23.39 17.09
N SER A 657 0.38 24.26 17.71
CA SER A 657 -0.91 23.88 18.29
C SER A 657 -1.89 23.37 17.24
N ASP A 658 -1.90 23.97 16.04
CA ASP A 658 -2.69 23.49 14.90
C ASP A 658 -2.24 22.08 14.47
N CYS A 659 -0.92 21.84 14.44
CA CYS A 659 -0.38 20.51 14.14
C CYS A 659 -0.69 19.47 15.24
N GLU A 660 -0.70 19.87 16.52
CA GLU A 660 -1.15 19.03 17.63
C GLU A 660 -2.63 18.64 17.48
N ASN A 661 -3.49 19.61 17.11
CA ASN A 661 -4.91 19.38 16.86
C ASN A 661 -5.14 18.45 15.66
N GLU A 662 -4.41 18.67 14.55
CA GLU A 662 -4.44 17.78 13.38
C GLU A 662 -3.97 16.36 13.72
N LEU A 663 -2.94 16.23 14.55
CA LEU A 663 -2.42 14.95 15.03
C LEU A 663 -3.46 14.21 15.88
N GLU A 664 -4.15 14.92 16.79
CA GLU A 664 -5.21 14.34 17.61
C GLU A 664 -6.42 13.92 16.76
N GLN A 665 -6.80 14.71 15.76
CA GLN A 665 -7.82 14.34 14.79
C GLN A 665 -7.44 13.05 14.05
N ASP A 666 -6.19 12.93 13.60
CA ASP A 666 -5.72 11.75 12.89
C ASP A 666 -5.65 10.52 13.82
N GLN A 667 -5.24 10.69 15.07
CA GLN A 667 -5.23 9.62 16.08
C GLN A 667 -6.64 9.06 16.35
N ARG A 668 -7.67 9.92 16.26
CA ARG A 668 -9.08 9.54 16.44
C ARG A 668 -9.70 8.95 15.18
N SER A 669 -9.41 9.54 14.02
CA SER A 669 -10.07 9.19 12.74
C SER A 669 -9.38 8.06 11.98
N GLN A 670 -8.06 7.91 12.11
CA GLN A 670 -7.26 6.94 11.38
C GLN A 670 -6.35 6.06 12.28
N PRO A 671 -6.80 5.60 13.46
CA PRO A 671 -6.01 4.62 14.21
C PRO A 671 -5.92 3.32 13.42
N PHE A 672 -4.82 2.57 13.61
CA PHE A 672 -4.80 1.20 13.17
C PHE A 672 -5.80 0.40 14.00
N THR A 673 -6.84 -0.10 13.32
CA THR A 673 -7.89 -0.91 13.92
C THR A 673 -7.93 -2.28 13.29
N LEU A 674 -8.29 -3.27 14.10
CA LEU A 674 -8.72 -4.59 13.64
C LEU A 674 -10.17 -4.75 14.06
N TYR A 675 -11.08 -4.91 13.10
CA TYR A 675 -12.53 -4.95 13.36
C TYR A 675 -13.08 -3.74 14.12
N GLY A 676 -12.52 -2.56 13.87
CA GLY A 676 -12.89 -1.33 14.58
C GLY A 676 -12.29 -1.20 16.00
N ILE A 677 -11.61 -2.24 16.52
CA ILE A 677 -10.91 -2.15 17.79
C ILE A 677 -9.52 -1.56 17.56
N LYS A 678 -9.21 -0.45 18.23
CA LYS A 678 -7.87 0.17 18.20
C LYS A 678 -6.87 -0.75 18.89
N MET A 679 -5.86 -1.19 18.14
CA MET A 679 -4.82 -2.07 18.68
C MET A 679 -3.80 -1.27 19.48
N THR A 680 -3.86 -1.32 20.81
CA THR A 680 -2.86 -0.69 21.69
C THR A 680 -1.81 -1.71 22.13
N LEU A 681 -0.62 -1.26 22.54
CA LEU A 681 0.45 -2.14 23.03
C LEU A 681 0.00 -2.91 24.29
N ALA A 682 -0.76 -2.26 25.17
CA ALA A 682 -1.36 -2.89 26.35
C ALA A 682 -2.35 -4.00 25.96
N LEU A 683 -3.22 -3.77 24.98
CA LEU A 683 -4.15 -4.78 24.48
C LEU A 683 -3.39 -5.97 23.87
N PHE A 684 -2.33 -5.71 23.11
CA PHE A 684 -1.46 -6.75 22.54
C PHE A 684 -0.80 -7.60 23.64
N GLN A 685 -0.24 -6.97 24.69
CA GLN A 685 0.36 -7.68 25.82
C GLN A 685 -0.66 -8.54 26.57
N GLN A 686 -1.87 -8.01 26.82
CA GLN A 686 -2.97 -8.75 27.44
C GLN A 686 -3.38 -9.96 26.60
N LEU A 687 -3.43 -9.79 25.28
CA LEU A 687 -3.72 -10.88 24.35
C LEU A 687 -2.64 -11.96 24.42
N CYS A 688 -1.34 -11.60 24.35
CA CYS A 688 -0.23 -12.54 24.53
C CYS A 688 -0.33 -13.34 25.84
N ILE A 689 -0.59 -12.68 26.97
CA ILE A 689 -0.72 -13.31 28.28
C ILE A 689 -1.94 -14.24 28.32
N GLY A 690 -3.08 -13.80 27.78
CA GLY A 690 -4.30 -14.61 27.70
C GLY A 690 -4.08 -15.90 26.90
N ILE A 691 -3.36 -15.81 25.78
CA ILE A 691 -3.01 -16.96 24.95
C ILE A 691 -2.08 -17.93 25.68
N LEU A 692 -1.02 -17.42 26.30
CA LEU A 692 -0.09 -18.26 27.07
C LEU A 692 -0.82 -18.98 28.21
N THR A 693 -1.76 -18.30 28.86
CA THR A 693 -2.61 -18.87 29.90
C THR A 693 -3.53 -19.97 29.36
N LEU A 694 -4.16 -19.75 28.20
CA LEU A 694 -4.98 -20.77 27.54
C LEU A 694 -4.14 -22.00 27.15
N ALA A 695 -2.95 -21.79 26.57
CA ALA A 695 -2.04 -22.87 26.22
C ALA A 695 -1.62 -23.68 27.45
N ALA A 696 -1.26 -23.01 28.55
CA ALA A 696 -0.93 -23.67 29.82
C ALA A 696 -2.12 -24.47 30.37
N GLY A 697 -3.33 -23.90 30.32
CA GLY A 697 -4.56 -24.58 30.71
C GLY A 697 -4.84 -25.84 29.89
N PHE A 698 -4.64 -25.78 28.56
CA PHE A 698 -4.79 -26.94 27.69
C PHE A 698 -3.76 -28.03 27.98
N ILE A 699 -2.51 -27.67 28.22
CA ILE A 699 -1.46 -28.63 28.61
C ILE A 699 -1.82 -29.29 29.94
N GLN A 700 -2.24 -28.51 30.94
CA GLN A 700 -2.64 -29.04 32.24
C GLN A 700 -3.83 -29.99 32.12
N LEU A 701 -4.85 -29.63 31.33
CA LEU A 701 -6.03 -30.47 31.10
C LEU A 701 -5.67 -31.78 30.39
N TYR A 702 -4.83 -31.70 29.36
CA TYR A 702 -4.35 -32.88 28.64
C TYR A 702 -3.59 -33.85 29.56
N LEU A 703 -2.67 -33.31 30.39
CA LEU A 703 -1.93 -34.10 31.38
C LEU A 703 -2.86 -34.73 32.42
N PHE A 704 -3.86 -33.99 32.89
CA PHE A 704 -4.84 -34.50 33.85
C PHE A 704 -5.67 -35.65 33.28
N ILE A 705 -6.21 -35.50 32.07
CA ILE A 705 -7.00 -36.53 31.38
C ILE A 705 -6.16 -37.79 31.19
N ASN A 706 -4.93 -37.67 30.70
CA ASN A 706 -4.06 -38.82 30.46
C ASN A 706 -3.61 -39.50 31.75
N LYS A 707 -3.33 -38.74 32.81
CA LYS A 707 -3.02 -39.32 34.12
C LYS A 707 -4.19 -40.11 34.68
N LYS A 708 -5.42 -39.57 34.58
CA LYS A 708 -6.63 -40.28 35.02
C LYS A 708 -6.87 -41.56 34.23
N ILE A 709 -6.58 -41.55 32.93
CA ILE A 709 -6.67 -42.74 32.07
C ILE A 709 -5.58 -43.75 32.41
N SER A 710 -4.36 -43.34 32.78
CA SER A 710 -3.30 -44.28 33.16
C SER A 710 -3.48 -44.94 34.53
N LEU A 711 -4.36 -44.39 35.38
CA LEU A 711 -4.64 -44.90 36.73
C LEU A 711 -5.85 -45.85 36.77
N ASN A 712 -6.70 -45.81 35.75
CA ASN A 712 -7.83 -46.72 35.55
C ASN A 712 -7.43 -47.83 34.59
#